data_AF-A0A2N5IYV5-F1
#
_entry.id   AF-A0A2N5IYV5-F1
#
_cell.length_a   1.000
_cell.length_b   1.000
_cell.length_c   1.000
_cell.angle_alpha   90.00
_cell.angle_beta   90.00
_cell.angle_gamma   90.00
#
_symmetry.space_group_name_H-M   'P 1'
#
loop_
_entity.id
_entity.type
_entity.pdbx_description
1 polymer ?
#
loop_
_entity_poly.entity_id
_entity_poly.type
_entity_poly.pdbx_seq_one_letter_code
_entity_poly.pdbx_strand_id
1 'polypeptide(L)'
;MSEAANTPVGQVIEGRYRIVRRIAQGGMATVYEAQDERLGRTVAVKMMHAQLAEGPHRDQFLERFRREARSAARIANPHVVQVYDAGESDGRAYLVMEYVHGVNLRHEMNGQGVFSVRQTLRVVAETLDGLSSAHQVNVVHRDIKPENIMLNDRGRVQITDFGLAKATSQATLSSTGMLLGTAAYLPPETIERNEATPQGDLYAVGIMAWEMLVGHVPFISDNPVTLVFKHVHEDVPSLTVPCPGIDPAVARFVAHLTARAIDARPADATAAAAELRDVMRGLSVEAWQYRRPAETDATAHDADRTAGAVGARLAGAGLPPAPPATPQPPTPPETEPAPRDAATHDASDSGTTDSRTTVLPQEATPPAQAAETETLPPTTAIEAGATQVLAPMPEPKETQALSLLDFADESTLTGQRPITDAAPRTVESDPAMPPAVATPDAAASNAATVALQPVKGDVRTNAAAAPRPTTSLANGFGAKAAPPQHLAAEPTAQAAAPGATTPRKRHGKAIIITIAVLLTVALAAGGGGAWWYYRGPGSYWELPKPDDVACETDRACTLEGAAWKAYESTLKVTGIPYKTSTAYSDTVEEGHIVLATLDGKNAQVAAHVSKRHTPTLRVVVSRGVRMATIPADILDPNTDNGKAPLDALKKAGFTNVKHDQSKDVYSETLPEGATLSISPDPGTTLKHNAEIDVALSKGPMPVTMPDIVGRTKDEAATALDDLKLKANWSEEYSDTIESGKVISSSVAKDTQLHWGDSVDVVVSKGPEMVTIPDVRGKTYDEASKTLEALGLQVKKSAPLGDVTHTVRLQSPDPGQQVRVRDEKGNKTVVTLTVV
;
A
#
# COMPACT_ATOMS: atom_id res chain seq x y z
N MET A 1 -14.66 -10.48 17.38
CA MET A 1 -13.42 -11.02 17.98
C MET A 1 -12.69 -11.83 16.92
N SER A 2 -11.38 -11.67 16.79
CA SER A 2 -10.46 -12.67 16.23
C SER A 2 -9.04 -12.17 16.49
N GLU A 3 -8.25 -12.90 17.27
CA GLU A 3 -6.83 -12.60 17.39
C GLU A 3 -6.11 -13.09 16.13
N ALA A 4 -5.59 -12.15 15.32
CA ALA A 4 -4.62 -12.47 14.30
C ALA A 4 -3.32 -12.93 14.98
N ALA A 5 -3.27 -14.19 15.41
CA ALA A 5 -2.28 -14.70 16.34
C ALA A 5 -0.85 -14.57 15.77
N ASN A 6 -0.19 -13.51 16.21
CA ASN A 6 1.11 -13.05 15.80
C ASN A 6 2.15 -13.89 16.55
N THR A 7 2.75 -14.88 15.85
CA THR A 7 3.80 -15.76 16.38
C THR A 7 4.84 -14.94 17.13
N PRO A 8 4.94 -15.05 18.46
CA PRO A 8 5.77 -14.15 19.25
C PRO A 8 7.25 -14.36 18.94
N VAL A 9 7.98 -13.25 18.86
CA VAL A 9 9.44 -13.24 18.76
C VAL A 9 10.02 -14.06 19.92
N GLY A 10 10.90 -15.00 19.58
CA GLY A 10 11.45 -15.99 20.52
C GLY A 10 10.76 -17.36 20.52
N GLN A 11 9.57 -17.54 19.90
CA GLN A 11 8.99 -18.87 19.68
C GLN A 11 9.92 -19.72 18.81
N VAL A 12 10.01 -21.02 19.12
CA VAL A 12 10.80 -22.00 18.35
C VAL A 12 9.87 -22.97 17.64
N ILE A 13 9.81 -22.90 16.31
CA ILE A 13 8.99 -23.79 15.47
C ILE A 13 9.69 -25.16 15.37
N GLU A 14 8.91 -26.24 15.57
CA GLU A 14 9.36 -27.65 15.68
C GLU A 14 10.58 -27.86 16.60
N GLY A 15 10.81 -26.98 17.59
CA GLY A 15 11.99 -27.04 18.45
C GLY A 15 13.33 -26.81 17.74
N ARG A 16 13.32 -26.28 16.51
CA ARG A 16 14.51 -26.03 15.67
C ARG A 16 14.65 -24.59 15.17
N TYR A 17 13.55 -23.91 14.84
CA TYR A 17 13.59 -22.61 14.18
C TYR A 17 13.11 -21.49 15.10
N ARG A 18 14.05 -20.80 15.75
CA ARG A 18 13.75 -19.68 16.67
C ARG A 18 13.44 -18.41 15.89
N ILE A 19 12.22 -17.90 15.98
CA ILE A 19 11.81 -16.64 15.35
C ILE A 19 12.56 -15.45 15.98
N VAL A 20 13.31 -14.72 15.16
CA VAL A 20 14.09 -13.52 15.53
C VAL A 20 13.25 -12.26 15.36
N ARG A 21 12.57 -12.11 14.21
CA ARG A 21 11.66 -10.98 13.93
C ARG A 21 10.74 -11.31 12.76
N ARG A 22 9.70 -10.49 12.56
CA ARG A 22 8.90 -10.48 11.32
C ARG A 22 9.65 -9.66 10.25
N ILE A 23 9.68 -10.17 9.01
CA ILE A 23 10.24 -9.48 7.84
C ILE A 23 9.11 -8.83 7.05
N ALA A 24 8.09 -9.60 6.68
CA ALA A 24 6.99 -9.19 5.83
C ALA A 24 5.66 -9.83 6.24
N GLN A 25 4.54 -9.23 5.86
CA GLN A 25 3.19 -9.75 6.04
C GLN A 25 2.41 -9.52 4.74
N GLY A 26 2.04 -10.60 4.04
CA GLY A 26 1.17 -10.55 2.87
C GLY A 26 -0.24 -11.08 3.19
N GLY A 27 -1.13 -11.05 2.19
CA GLY A 27 -2.53 -11.49 2.36
C GLY A 27 -2.74 -12.99 2.57
N MET A 28 -1.70 -13.82 2.40
CA MET A 28 -1.77 -15.29 2.54
C MET A 28 -0.79 -15.87 3.56
N ALA A 29 0.26 -15.14 3.91
CA ALA A 29 1.36 -15.63 4.73
C ALA A 29 2.11 -14.49 5.41
N THR A 30 2.76 -14.82 6.52
CA THR A 30 3.71 -13.93 7.20
C THR A 30 5.10 -14.54 7.11
N VAL A 31 6.09 -13.73 6.73
CA VAL A 31 7.49 -14.15 6.58
C VAL A 31 8.30 -13.61 7.76
N TYR A 32 9.01 -14.51 8.42
CA TYR A 32 9.83 -14.25 9.60
C TYR A 32 11.30 -14.54 9.33
N GLU A 33 12.19 -13.79 9.98
CA GLU A 33 13.59 -14.17 10.13
C GLU A 33 13.68 -15.13 11.31
N ALA A 34 14.38 -16.25 11.13
CA ALA A 34 14.58 -17.24 12.17
C ALA A 34 16.02 -17.78 12.18
N GLN A 35 16.43 -18.28 13.34
CA GLN A 35 17.68 -19.02 13.51
C GLN A 35 17.39 -20.52 13.45
N ASP A 36 18.04 -21.25 12.52
CA ASP A 36 18.08 -22.72 12.51
C ASP A 36 19.07 -23.18 13.59
N GLU A 37 18.57 -23.48 14.79
CA GLU A 37 19.40 -23.76 15.97
C GLU A 37 20.22 -25.05 15.82
N ARG A 38 19.86 -25.93 14.89
CA ARG A 38 20.61 -27.16 14.59
C ARG A 38 21.79 -26.93 13.64
N LEU A 39 21.72 -25.92 12.76
CA LEU A 39 22.73 -25.64 11.74
C LEU A 39 23.46 -24.31 11.92
N GLY A 40 23.09 -23.49 12.92
CA GLY A 40 23.78 -22.25 13.26
C GLY A 40 23.60 -21.12 12.24
N ARG A 41 22.59 -21.19 11.36
CA ARG A 41 22.35 -20.25 10.25
C ARG A 41 21.01 -19.51 10.35
N THR A 42 20.98 -18.28 9.83
CA THR A 42 19.74 -17.53 9.59
C THR A 42 18.97 -18.14 8.42
N VAL A 43 17.65 -18.21 8.54
CA VAL A 43 16.71 -18.69 7.51
C VAL A 43 15.47 -17.79 7.49
N ALA A 44 14.79 -17.75 6.35
CA ALA A 44 13.45 -17.16 6.26
C ALA A 44 12.40 -18.26 6.49
N VAL A 45 11.40 -17.98 7.31
CA VAL A 45 10.27 -18.89 7.57
C VAL A 45 8.98 -18.21 7.12
N LYS A 46 8.38 -18.73 6.03
CA LYS A 46 7.09 -18.28 5.51
C LYS A 46 5.99 -19.16 6.09
N MET A 47 5.17 -18.61 6.97
CA MET A 47 4.07 -19.32 7.64
C MET A 47 2.72 -18.87 7.05
N MET A 48 1.91 -19.82 6.59
CA MET A 48 0.60 -19.56 6.00
C MET A 48 -0.43 -19.14 7.06
N HIS A 49 -1.40 -18.31 6.68
CA HIS A 49 -2.47 -17.87 7.58
C HIS A 49 -3.51 -18.98 7.79
N ALA A 50 -4.01 -19.13 9.02
CA ALA A 50 -4.92 -20.22 9.41
C ALA A 50 -6.20 -20.30 8.57
N GLN A 51 -6.74 -19.14 8.16
CA GLN A 51 -7.96 -19.02 7.36
C GLN A 51 -7.87 -19.68 5.97
N LEU A 52 -6.67 -19.97 5.46
CA LEU A 52 -6.46 -20.72 4.21
C LEU A 52 -6.49 -22.25 4.42
N ALA A 53 -6.44 -22.70 5.68
CA ALA A 53 -6.45 -24.10 6.10
C ALA A 53 -7.74 -24.49 6.86
N GLU A 54 -8.73 -23.61 6.94
CA GLU A 54 -10.02 -23.83 7.58
C GLU A 54 -11.05 -24.30 6.54
N GLY A 55 -11.62 -25.50 6.75
CA GLY A 55 -12.67 -26.07 5.89
C GLY A 55 -12.44 -27.55 5.51
N PRO A 56 -13.39 -28.18 4.79
CA PRO A 56 -13.38 -29.62 4.47
C PRO A 56 -12.30 -30.07 3.47
N HIS A 57 -11.44 -29.16 3.02
CA HIS A 57 -10.37 -29.43 2.04
C HIS A 57 -8.95 -29.17 2.58
N ARG A 58 -8.79 -28.94 3.89
CA ARG A 58 -7.50 -28.69 4.55
C ARG A 58 -6.41 -29.69 4.14
N ASP A 59 -6.71 -30.98 4.19
CA ASP A 59 -5.72 -32.02 3.92
C ASP A 59 -5.25 -31.99 2.46
N GLN A 60 -6.17 -31.73 1.52
CA GLN A 60 -5.84 -31.56 0.10
C GLN A 60 -4.97 -30.31 -0.14
N PHE A 61 -5.21 -29.22 0.61
CA PHE A 61 -4.37 -28.03 0.57
C PHE A 61 -2.96 -28.32 1.14
N LEU A 62 -2.86 -29.01 2.27
CA LEU A 62 -1.58 -29.45 2.87
C LEU A 62 -0.79 -30.40 1.96
N GLU A 63 -1.45 -31.34 1.28
CA GLU A 63 -0.79 -32.21 0.30
C GLU A 63 -0.30 -31.44 -0.94
N ARG A 64 -1.11 -30.52 -1.47
CA ARG A 64 -0.70 -29.62 -2.58
C ARG A 64 0.50 -28.78 -2.16
N PHE A 65 0.44 -28.13 -0.99
CA PHE A 65 1.53 -27.33 -0.42
C PHE A 65 2.83 -28.14 -0.24
N ARG A 66 2.75 -29.33 0.40
CA ARG A 66 3.90 -30.22 0.60
C ARG A 66 4.47 -30.72 -0.74
N ARG A 67 3.64 -30.93 -1.76
CA ARG A 67 4.09 -31.30 -3.12
C ARG A 67 4.80 -30.14 -3.82
N GLU A 68 4.25 -28.93 -3.79
CA GLU A 68 4.83 -27.76 -4.45
C GLU A 68 6.11 -27.30 -3.75
N ALA A 69 6.18 -27.34 -2.42
CA ALA A 69 7.40 -27.11 -1.66
C ALA A 69 8.53 -28.10 -2.01
N ARG A 70 8.21 -29.41 -2.17
CA ARG A 70 9.17 -30.43 -2.63
C ARG A 70 9.64 -30.19 -4.07
N SER A 71 8.76 -29.70 -4.95
CA SER A 71 9.15 -29.33 -6.32
C SER A 71 10.09 -28.13 -6.33
N ALA A 72 9.79 -27.07 -5.58
CA ALA A 72 10.65 -25.90 -5.46
C ALA A 72 12.04 -26.26 -4.86
N ALA A 73 12.07 -27.12 -3.83
CA ALA A 73 13.33 -27.57 -3.20
C ALA A 73 14.28 -28.35 -4.13
N ARG A 74 13.81 -28.82 -5.30
CA ARG A 74 14.66 -29.48 -6.32
C ARG A 74 15.35 -28.49 -7.27
N ILE A 75 14.99 -27.21 -7.25
CA ILE A 75 15.60 -26.18 -8.10
C ILE A 75 16.89 -25.71 -7.44
N ALA A 76 18.03 -26.09 -8.00
CA ALA A 76 19.36 -25.70 -7.52
C ALA A 76 20.01 -24.70 -8.50
N ASN A 77 19.79 -23.40 -8.28
CA ASN A 77 20.35 -22.33 -9.09
C ASN A 77 20.65 -21.07 -8.22
N PRO A 78 21.76 -20.34 -8.42
CA PRO A 78 22.10 -19.15 -7.62
C PRO A 78 21.09 -17.99 -7.67
N HIS A 79 20.21 -17.98 -8.68
CA HIS A 79 19.13 -17.02 -8.87
C HIS A 79 17.77 -17.52 -8.38
N VAL A 80 17.70 -18.64 -7.67
CA VAL A 80 16.49 -19.15 -7.02
C VAL A 80 16.74 -19.28 -5.51
N VAL A 81 15.84 -18.75 -4.69
CA VAL A 81 15.92 -18.85 -3.23
C VAL A 81 15.72 -20.31 -2.81
N GLN A 82 16.77 -20.92 -2.26
CA GLN A 82 16.75 -22.35 -1.92
C GLN A 82 15.74 -22.64 -0.81
N VAL A 83 14.74 -23.48 -1.10
CA VAL A 83 13.87 -24.09 -0.08
C VAL A 83 14.67 -25.17 0.66
N TYR A 84 14.63 -25.15 1.99
CA TYR A 84 15.35 -26.08 2.86
C TYR A 84 14.45 -27.09 3.56
N ASP A 85 13.23 -26.70 3.93
CA ASP A 85 12.34 -27.50 4.77
C ASP A 85 10.87 -27.08 4.61
N ALA A 86 9.92 -27.97 4.92
CA ALA A 86 8.49 -27.69 4.82
C ALA A 86 7.68 -28.55 5.81
N GLY A 87 6.95 -27.90 6.73
CA GLY A 87 6.31 -28.55 7.87
C GLY A 87 4.96 -27.95 8.25
N GLU A 88 4.49 -28.28 9.45
CA GLU A 88 3.21 -27.80 9.99
C GLU A 88 3.34 -27.58 11.51
N SER A 89 3.11 -26.34 11.96
CA SER A 89 3.14 -25.96 13.39
C SER A 89 1.83 -25.32 13.77
N ASP A 90 1.26 -25.70 14.91
CA ASP A 90 0.02 -25.10 15.43
C ASP A 90 -1.16 -25.12 14.43
N GLY A 91 -1.17 -26.14 13.56
CA GLY A 91 -2.13 -26.32 12.47
C GLY A 91 -1.92 -25.42 11.24
N ARG A 92 -0.79 -24.72 11.15
CA ARG A 92 -0.41 -23.83 10.05
C ARG A 92 0.75 -24.44 9.27
N ALA A 93 0.59 -24.54 7.95
CA ALA A 93 1.68 -24.92 7.06
C ALA A 93 2.78 -23.85 7.05
N TYR A 94 4.05 -24.28 7.03
CA TYR A 94 5.19 -23.37 6.90
C TYR A 94 6.24 -23.90 5.93
N LEU A 95 7.00 -22.96 5.35
CA LEU A 95 8.14 -23.19 4.48
C LEU A 95 9.39 -22.55 5.10
N VAL A 96 10.51 -23.24 5.05
CA VAL A 96 11.82 -22.70 5.45
C VAL A 96 12.70 -22.59 4.23
N MET A 97 13.27 -21.41 4.02
CA MET A 97 14.04 -21.06 2.84
C MET A 97 15.25 -20.19 3.20
N GLU A 98 16.12 -19.98 2.22
CA GLU A 98 17.25 -19.05 2.32
C GLU A 98 16.79 -17.64 2.73
N TYR A 99 17.48 -17.06 3.72
CA TYR A 99 17.28 -15.66 4.09
C TYR A 99 18.11 -14.78 3.14
N VAL A 100 17.44 -14.09 2.21
CA VAL A 100 18.10 -13.16 1.30
C VAL A 100 18.31 -11.81 2.00
N HIS A 101 19.57 -11.42 2.17
CA HIS A 101 19.94 -10.06 2.56
C HIS A 101 19.83 -9.15 1.33
N GLY A 102 18.87 -8.22 1.34
CA GLY A 102 18.62 -7.28 0.26
C GLY A 102 17.21 -6.67 0.28
N VAL A 103 16.77 -6.16 -0.87
CA VAL A 103 15.43 -5.57 -1.11
C VAL A 103 14.75 -6.26 -2.29
N ASN A 104 13.44 -6.11 -2.46
CA ASN A 104 12.79 -6.57 -3.69
C ASN A 104 12.89 -5.53 -4.82
N LEU A 105 12.73 -5.98 -6.06
CA LEU A 105 12.84 -5.15 -7.26
C LEU A 105 11.80 -4.02 -7.24
N ARG A 106 10.60 -4.23 -6.67
CA ARG A 106 9.61 -3.15 -6.46
C ARG A 106 10.19 -1.99 -5.65
N HIS A 107 10.93 -2.26 -4.58
CA HIS A 107 11.55 -1.21 -3.76
C HIS A 107 12.58 -0.40 -4.56
N GLU A 108 13.44 -1.09 -5.32
CA GLU A 108 14.42 -0.46 -6.21
C GLU A 108 13.73 0.38 -7.31
N MET A 109 12.64 -0.13 -7.90
CA MET A 109 11.85 0.58 -8.91
C MET A 109 11.17 1.83 -8.35
N ASN A 110 10.63 1.77 -7.13
CA ASN A 110 10.06 2.95 -6.47
C ASN A 110 11.13 3.99 -6.10
N GLY A 111 12.38 3.57 -5.88
CA GLY A 111 13.51 4.47 -5.56
C GLY A 111 14.21 5.07 -6.79
N GLN A 112 14.38 4.30 -7.88
CA GLN A 112 15.08 4.72 -9.09
C GLN A 112 14.15 5.24 -10.20
N GLY A 113 12.90 4.81 -10.25
CA GLY A 113 12.00 5.04 -11.37
C GLY A 113 12.42 4.20 -12.60
N VAL A 114 12.79 4.87 -13.69
CA VAL A 114 13.22 4.20 -14.94
C VAL A 114 14.65 3.67 -14.86
N PHE A 115 14.88 2.48 -15.42
CA PHE A 115 16.17 1.78 -15.48
C PHE A 115 16.86 2.05 -16.83
N SER A 116 18.18 1.87 -16.89
CA SER A 116 18.87 1.75 -18.17
C SER A 116 18.79 0.32 -18.72
N VAL A 117 18.89 0.17 -20.04
CA VAL A 117 18.93 -1.12 -20.74
C VAL A 117 19.92 -2.09 -20.09
N ARG A 118 21.12 -1.62 -19.71
CA ARG A 118 22.10 -2.44 -18.96
C ARG A 118 21.60 -2.97 -17.63
N GLN A 119 20.81 -2.21 -16.87
CA GLN A 119 20.24 -2.69 -15.62
C GLN A 119 19.08 -3.66 -15.88
N THR A 120 18.17 -3.32 -16.79
CA THR A 120 17.02 -4.17 -17.17
C THR A 120 17.47 -5.52 -17.70
N LEU A 121 18.33 -5.56 -18.73
CA LEU A 121 18.77 -6.81 -19.34
C LEU A 121 19.58 -7.68 -18.37
N ARG A 122 20.27 -7.10 -17.38
CA ARG A 122 20.90 -7.86 -16.30
C ARG A 122 19.86 -8.55 -15.42
N VAL A 123 18.85 -7.82 -14.92
CA VAL A 123 17.79 -8.39 -14.07
C VAL A 123 17.01 -9.46 -14.84
N VAL A 124 16.68 -9.21 -16.10
CA VAL A 124 15.99 -10.17 -16.98
C VAL A 124 16.86 -11.41 -17.23
N ALA A 125 18.15 -11.27 -17.56
CA ALA A 125 19.04 -12.41 -17.79
C ALA A 125 19.18 -13.32 -16.56
N GLU A 126 19.36 -12.72 -15.37
CA GLU A 126 19.46 -13.47 -14.11
C GLU A 126 18.12 -14.12 -13.71
N THR A 127 16.99 -13.46 -14.00
CA THR A 127 15.65 -14.05 -13.81
C THR A 127 15.41 -15.24 -14.76
N LEU A 128 15.83 -15.13 -16.02
CA LEU A 128 15.70 -16.20 -17.00
C LEU A 128 16.62 -17.39 -16.72
N ASP A 129 17.79 -17.20 -16.13
CA ASP A 129 18.68 -18.31 -15.70
C ASP A 129 18.04 -19.13 -14.55
N GLY A 130 17.46 -18.44 -13.56
CA GLY A 130 16.69 -19.07 -12.49
C GLY A 130 15.45 -19.81 -13.00
N LEU A 131 14.67 -19.19 -13.89
CA LEU A 131 13.51 -19.83 -14.53
C LEU A 131 13.91 -21.00 -15.44
N SER A 132 15.03 -20.91 -16.18
CA SER A 132 15.53 -22.02 -17.01
C SER A 132 15.74 -23.27 -16.16
N SER A 133 16.35 -23.09 -14.99
CA SER A 133 16.62 -24.16 -14.03
C SER A 133 15.33 -24.76 -13.43
N ALA A 134 14.29 -23.94 -13.24
CA ALA A 134 12.97 -24.39 -12.78
C ALA A 134 12.21 -25.16 -13.88
N HIS A 135 12.19 -24.64 -15.11
CA HIS A 135 11.48 -25.23 -16.23
C HIS A 135 12.07 -26.59 -16.62
N GLN A 136 13.40 -26.75 -16.56
CA GLN A 136 14.09 -28.02 -16.79
C GLN A 136 13.69 -29.14 -15.80
N VAL A 137 13.27 -28.78 -14.56
CA VAL A 137 12.70 -29.74 -13.60
C VAL A 137 11.16 -29.79 -13.61
N ASN A 138 10.53 -29.22 -14.64
CA ASN A 138 9.08 -29.11 -14.85
C ASN A 138 8.35 -28.32 -13.75
N VAL A 139 8.98 -27.24 -13.27
CA VAL A 139 8.37 -26.29 -12.32
C VAL A 139 8.17 -24.93 -12.98
N VAL A 140 6.92 -24.49 -13.01
CA VAL A 140 6.48 -23.14 -13.44
C VAL A 140 6.23 -22.31 -12.18
N HIS A 141 6.63 -21.04 -12.17
CA HIS A 141 6.54 -20.13 -11.05
C HIS A 141 5.13 -19.56 -10.85
N ARG A 142 4.44 -19.19 -11.94
CA ARG A 142 3.04 -18.71 -12.00
C ARG A 142 2.74 -17.35 -11.34
N ASP A 143 3.76 -16.63 -10.86
CA ASP A 143 3.61 -15.37 -10.11
C ASP A 143 4.89 -14.52 -10.19
N ILE A 144 5.46 -14.36 -11.39
CA ILE A 144 6.62 -13.46 -11.59
C ILE A 144 6.14 -12.00 -11.57
N LYS A 145 6.74 -11.20 -10.69
CA LYS A 145 6.48 -9.76 -10.51
C LYS A 145 7.58 -9.11 -9.67
N PRO A 146 7.76 -7.77 -9.70
CA PRO A 146 8.84 -7.08 -8.97
C PRO A 146 8.87 -7.33 -7.46
N GLU A 147 7.77 -7.75 -6.84
CA GLU A 147 7.70 -8.07 -5.42
C GLU A 147 8.39 -9.40 -5.07
N ASN A 148 8.40 -10.36 -6.00
CA ASN A 148 8.93 -11.71 -5.83
C ASN A 148 10.38 -11.87 -6.34
N ILE A 149 10.94 -10.81 -6.95
CA ILE A 149 12.33 -10.73 -7.41
C ILE A 149 13.15 -9.98 -6.36
N MET A 150 13.99 -10.68 -5.59
CA MET A 150 14.92 -10.05 -4.65
C MET A 150 16.20 -9.60 -5.35
N LEU A 151 16.70 -8.41 -5.01
CA LEU A 151 18.05 -7.94 -5.30
C LEU A 151 18.86 -8.01 -4.00
N ASN A 152 19.83 -8.91 -3.93
CA ASN A 152 20.64 -9.09 -2.73
C ASN A 152 21.72 -7.98 -2.55
N ASP A 153 22.40 -7.95 -1.41
CA ASP A 153 23.47 -6.97 -1.09
C ASP A 153 24.63 -6.93 -2.11
N ARG A 154 24.77 -7.96 -2.97
CA ARG A 154 25.75 -8.02 -4.08
C ARG A 154 25.15 -7.57 -5.41
N GLY A 155 23.92 -7.07 -5.40
CA GLY A 155 23.14 -6.65 -6.54
C GLY A 155 22.73 -7.77 -7.49
N ARG A 156 22.72 -9.05 -7.06
CA ARG A 156 22.27 -10.19 -7.89
C ARG A 156 20.80 -10.50 -7.63
N VAL A 157 20.09 -10.99 -8.65
CA VAL A 157 18.70 -11.47 -8.53
C VAL A 157 18.64 -12.77 -7.73
N GLN A 158 17.63 -12.92 -6.87
CA GLN A 158 17.18 -14.21 -6.32
C GLN A 158 15.64 -14.26 -6.35
N ILE A 159 15.07 -15.24 -7.04
CA ILE A 159 13.62 -15.42 -7.24
C ILE A 159 13.01 -16.13 -6.03
N THR A 160 11.92 -15.60 -5.49
CA THR A 160 11.18 -16.13 -4.32
C THR A 160 9.81 -16.68 -4.70
N ASP A 161 9.15 -17.42 -3.80
CA ASP A 161 7.69 -17.67 -3.86
C ASP A 161 7.11 -18.49 -5.04
N PHE A 162 7.93 -19.31 -5.69
CA PHE A 162 7.53 -20.33 -6.68
C PHE A 162 6.22 -21.08 -6.33
N GLY A 163 5.17 -20.91 -7.14
CA GLY A 163 3.96 -21.75 -7.20
C GLY A 163 2.95 -21.63 -6.05
N LEU A 164 3.41 -21.33 -4.83
CA LEU A 164 2.66 -21.47 -3.57
C LEU A 164 1.42 -20.56 -3.44
N ALA A 165 1.35 -19.48 -4.23
CA ALA A 165 0.31 -18.45 -4.12
C ALA A 165 -1.05 -18.84 -4.70
N LYS A 166 -1.16 -19.87 -5.56
CA LYS A 166 -2.45 -20.25 -6.21
C LYS A 166 -3.11 -21.51 -5.65
N ALA A 167 -2.57 -22.10 -4.57
CA ALA A 167 -3.15 -23.28 -3.92
C ALA A 167 -4.54 -23.03 -3.28
N THR A 168 -4.93 -21.77 -3.05
CA THR A 168 -6.26 -21.36 -2.53
C THR A 168 -7.12 -20.62 -3.58
N SER A 169 -6.52 -20.09 -4.65
CA SER A 169 -7.14 -19.05 -5.49
C SER A 169 -8.08 -19.56 -6.58
N GLN A 170 -8.60 -20.79 -6.46
CA GLN A 170 -9.70 -21.28 -7.29
C GLN A 170 -11.06 -20.71 -6.86
N ALA A 171 -11.16 -20.08 -5.68
CA ALA A 171 -12.40 -19.53 -5.13
C ALA A 171 -12.41 -17.99 -4.93
N THR A 172 -11.24 -17.32 -4.96
CA THR A 172 -11.10 -15.92 -4.52
C THR A 172 -10.96 -14.88 -5.65
N LEU A 173 -11.04 -15.30 -6.91
CA LEU A 173 -11.01 -14.40 -8.08
C LEU A 173 -12.15 -13.37 -8.13
N SER A 174 -13.20 -13.52 -7.30
CA SER A 174 -14.45 -12.77 -7.40
C SER A 174 -14.85 -11.98 -6.15
N SER A 175 -14.04 -11.94 -5.07
CA SER A 175 -14.56 -11.50 -3.74
C SER A 175 -13.58 -10.79 -2.81
N THR A 176 -12.39 -10.37 -3.26
CA THR A 176 -11.46 -9.61 -2.40
C THR A 176 -10.60 -8.63 -3.20
N GLY A 177 -10.55 -7.37 -2.76
CA GLY A 177 -9.91 -6.28 -3.52
C GLY A 177 -8.41 -6.44 -3.81
N MET A 178 -7.70 -7.36 -3.15
CA MET A 178 -6.24 -7.59 -3.25
C MET A 178 -5.69 -7.87 -4.67
N LEU A 179 -6.54 -7.91 -5.70
CA LEU A 179 -6.23 -8.31 -7.07
C LEU A 179 -5.26 -7.38 -7.83
N LEU A 180 -5.52 -6.06 -7.89
CA LEU A 180 -5.02 -5.29 -9.05
C LEU A 180 -3.52 -4.95 -9.06
N GLY A 181 -2.84 -5.02 -7.91
CA GLY A 181 -1.37 -4.98 -7.86
C GLY A 181 -0.66 -6.25 -8.39
N THR A 182 -1.34 -7.41 -8.45
CA THR A 182 -0.79 -8.64 -9.05
C THR A 182 -1.35 -8.91 -10.45
N ALA A 183 -2.56 -8.41 -10.77
CA ALA A 183 -3.19 -8.59 -12.08
C ALA A 183 -2.35 -8.06 -13.27
N ALA A 184 -1.53 -7.02 -13.04
CA ALA A 184 -0.75 -6.35 -14.09
C ALA A 184 0.34 -7.20 -14.77
N TYR A 185 0.69 -8.38 -14.22
CA TYR A 185 1.70 -9.29 -14.79
C TYR A 185 1.07 -10.62 -15.26
N LEU A 186 -0.26 -10.74 -15.20
CA LEU A 186 -0.93 -12.03 -15.30
C LEU A 186 -1.02 -12.50 -16.77
N PRO A 187 -0.53 -13.71 -17.12
CA PRO A 187 -0.52 -14.16 -18.51
C PRO A 187 -1.94 -14.44 -19.06
N PRO A 188 -2.19 -14.22 -20.36
CA PRO A 188 -3.49 -14.44 -21.01
C PRO A 188 -4.07 -15.84 -20.77
N GLU A 189 -3.25 -16.89 -20.89
CA GLU A 189 -3.68 -18.28 -20.67
C GLU A 189 -4.02 -18.60 -19.20
N THR A 190 -3.38 -17.90 -18.26
CA THR A 190 -3.66 -18.00 -16.82
C THR A 190 -5.00 -17.34 -16.47
N ILE A 191 -5.49 -16.44 -17.33
CA ILE A 191 -6.80 -15.77 -17.26
C ILE A 191 -7.87 -16.63 -17.96
N GLU A 192 -7.69 -16.92 -19.26
CA GLU A 192 -8.69 -17.63 -20.08
C GLU A 192 -8.94 -19.07 -19.62
N ARG A 193 -7.86 -19.80 -19.32
CA ARG A 193 -7.86 -21.27 -19.18
C ARG A 193 -7.44 -21.73 -17.78
N ASN A 194 -6.97 -20.79 -16.96
CA ASN A 194 -6.28 -21.08 -15.69
C ASN A 194 -5.10 -22.06 -15.89
N GLU A 195 -4.47 -22.02 -17.06
CA GLU A 195 -3.28 -22.82 -17.38
C GLU A 195 -2.02 -22.18 -16.76
N ALA A 196 -0.99 -22.99 -16.55
CA ALA A 196 0.26 -22.58 -15.92
C ALA A 196 1.43 -23.12 -16.73
N THR A 197 2.06 -22.23 -17.50
CA THR A 197 2.95 -22.57 -18.62
C THR A 197 4.33 -21.91 -18.47
N PRO A 198 5.41 -22.53 -18.97
CA PRO A 198 6.72 -21.88 -19.11
C PRO A 198 6.64 -20.50 -19.79
N GLN A 199 5.82 -20.40 -20.84
CA GLN A 199 5.59 -19.19 -21.63
C GLN A 199 4.82 -18.11 -20.86
N GLY A 200 4.05 -18.47 -19.84
CA GLY A 200 3.37 -17.53 -18.95
C GLY A 200 4.35 -16.80 -18.04
N ASP A 201 5.32 -17.51 -17.47
CA ASP A 201 6.40 -16.86 -16.71
C ASP A 201 7.23 -15.92 -17.60
N LEU A 202 7.44 -16.25 -18.88
CA LEU A 202 8.09 -15.36 -19.84
C LEU A 202 7.29 -14.08 -20.12
N TYR A 203 5.97 -14.19 -20.27
CA TYR A 203 5.10 -13.02 -20.46
C TYR A 203 5.24 -12.05 -19.29
N ALA A 204 5.18 -12.57 -18.06
CA ALA A 204 5.37 -11.78 -16.84
C ALA A 204 6.78 -11.14 -16.74
N VAL A 205 7.85 -11.87 -17.13
CA VAL A 205 9.21 -11.29 -17.26
C VAL A 205 9.25 -10.17 -18.30
N GLY A 206 8.54 -10.32 -19.42
CA GLY A 206 8.42 -9.28 -20.45
C GLY A 206 7.72 -8.02 -19.96
N ILE A 207 6.61 -8.16 -19.22
CA ILE A 207 5.91 -7.02 -18.60
C ILE A 207 6.79 -6.32 -17.54
N MET A 208 7.54 -7.09 -16.75
CA MET A 208 8.52 -6.53 -15.80
C MET A 208 9.65 -5.77 -16.52
N ALA A 209 10.16 -6.31 -17.63
CA ALA A 209 11.18 -5.65 -18.45
C ALA A 209 10.67 -4.35 -19.09
N TRP A 210 9.41 -4.34 -19.52
CA TRP A 210 8.71 -3.14 -19.98
C TRP A 210 8.65 -2.07 -18.89
N GLU A 211 8.11 -2.44 -17.73
CA GLU A 211 7.93 -1.52 -16.60
C GLU A 211 9.24 -0.92 -16.12
N MET A 212 10.32 -1.70 -16.07
CA MET A 212 11.66 -1.19 -15.74
C MET A 212 12.14 -0.10 -16.73
N LEU A 213 11.82 -0.22 -18.02
CA LEU A 213 12.25 0.75 -19.05
C LEU A 213 11.32 1.99 -19.13
N VAL A 214 10.03 1.80 -18.87
CA VAL A 214 8.96 2.79 -19.07
C VAL A 214 8.52 3.45 -17.75
N GLY A 215 8.87 2.89 -16.60
CA GLY A 215 8.49 3.37 -15.26
C GLY A 215 7.05 3.04 -14.87
N HIS A 216 6.27 2.41 -15.75
CA HIS A 216 4.94 1.88 -15.50
C HIS A 216 4.64 0.69 -16.44
N VAL A 217 3.70 -0.15 -16.03
CA VAL A 217 3.20 -1.30 -16.82
C VAL A 217 2.52 -0.85 -18.13
N PRO A 218 2.47 -1.71 -19.18
CA PRO A 218 1.92 -1.32 -20.48
C PRO A 218 0.40 -1.09 -20.46
N PHE A 219 -0.31 -1.80 -19.58
CA PHE A 219 -1.75 -1.65 -19.39
C PHE A 219 -2.02 -1.04 -18.02
N ILE A 220 -2.65 0.13 -18.00
CA ILE A 220 -3.15 0.77 -16.78
C ILE A 220 -4.69 0.67 -16.80
N SER A 221 -5.26 0.30 -15.64
CA SER A 221 -6.66 0.50 -15.29
C SER A 221 -6.82 0.43 -13.76
N ASP A 222 -7.73 1.26 -13.28
CA ASP A 222 -8.34 1.27 -11.95
C ASP A 222 -9.25 0.04 -11.67
N ASN A 223 -9.81 -0.57 -12.71
CA ASN A 223 -10.64 -1.76 -12.64
C ASN A 223 -9.80 -3.04 -12.87
N PRO A 224 -9.76 -4.00 -11.92
CA PRO A 224 -8.99 -5.23 -12.09
C PRO A 224 -9.49 -6.10 -13.25
N VAL A 225 -10.80 -6.10 -13.51
CA VAL A 225 -11.42 -6.89 -14.59
C VAL A 225 -11.04 -6.29 -15.94
N THR A 226 -11.03 -4.96 -16.06
CA THR A 226 -10.57 -4.26 -17.28
C THR A 226 -9.08 -4.51 -17.53
N LEU A 227 -8.23 -4.44 -16.50
CA LEU A 227 -6.80 -4.75 -16.63
C LEU A 227 -6.57 -6.19 -17.12
N VAL A 228 -7.27 -7.16 -16.52
CA VAL A 228 -7.28 -8.57 -16.95
C VAL A 228 -7.82 -8.74 -18.38
N PHE A 229 -8.86 -8.00 -18.75
CA PHE A 229 -9.41 -7.99 -20.10
C PHE A 229 -8.40 -7.47 -21.13
N LYS A 230 -7.63 -6.43 -20.81
CA LYS A 230 -6.57 -5.89 -21.68
C LYS A 230 -5.50 -6.92 -21.98
N HIS A 231 -4.98 -7.65 -20.97
CA HIS A 231 -4.01 -8.72 -21.21
C HIS A 231 -4.50 -9.78 -22.21
N VAL A 232 -5.80 -10.08 -22.25
CA VAL A 232 -6.40 -11.06 -23.18
C VAL A 232 -6.75 -10.44 -24.56
N HIS A 233 -7.17 -9.18 -24.63
CA HIS A 233 -7.78 -8.61 -25.84
C HIS A 233 -6.93 -7.53 -26.55
N GLU A 234 -6.00 -6.88 -25.85
CA GLU A 234 -5.07 -5.88 -26.37
C GLU A 234 -3.66 -6.49 -26.51
N ASP A 235 -2.93 -6.13 -27.57
CA ASP A 235 -1.51 -6.47 -27.68
C ASP A 235 -0.66 -5.43 -26.94
N VAL A 236 0.43 -5.86 -26.31
CA VAL A 236 1.36 -4.94 -25.65
C VAL A 236 1.97 -4.00 -26.70
N PRO A 237 2.00 -2.66 -26.48
CA PRO A 237 2.54 -1.71 -27.46
C PRO A 237 4.02 -1.94 -27.78
N SER A 238 4.57 -1.22 -28.77
CA SER A 238 6.02 -1.25 -29.01
C SER A 238 6.78 -0.31 -28.07
N LEU A 239 7.86 -0.78 -27.44
CA LEU A 239 8.77 0.04 -26.61
C LEU A 239 9.35 1.25 -27.35
N THR A 240 9.40 1.21 -28.69
CA THR A 240 9.91 2.32 -29.51
C THR A 240 9.08 3.60 -29.42
N VAL A 241 7.85 3.54 -28.88
CA VAL A 241 6.99 4.70 -28.66
C VAL A 241 7.26 5.38 -27.31
N PRO A 242 7.13 4.71 -26.13
CA PRO A 242 7.44 5.33 -24.84
C PRO A 242 8.93 5.45 -24.54
N CYS A 243 9.82 4.82 -25.32
CA CYS A 243 11.27 4.96 -25.23
C CYS A 243 11.89 5.34 -26.58
N PRO A 244 11.76 6.61 -27.03
CA PRO A 244 12.40 7.08 -28.25
C PRO A 244 13.92 6.89 -28.21
N GLY A 245 14.49 6.24 -29.23
CA GLY A 245 15.92 5.94 -29.31
C GLY A 245 16.38 4.65 -28.61
N ILE A 246 15.46 3.83 -28.07
CA ILE A 246 15.80 2.47 -27.63
C ILE A 246 16.19 1.58 -28.82
N ASP A 247 17.13 0.66 -28.60
CA ASP A 247 17.59 -0.26 -29.65
C ASP A 247 16.46 -1.22 -30.13
N PRO A 248 16.23 -1.33 -31.46
CA PRO A 248 15.18 -2.20 -32.01
C PRO A 248 15.34 -3.70 -31.71
N ALA A 249 16.51 -4.19 -31.32
CA ALA A 249 16.68 -5.57 -30.84
C ALA A 249 16.12 -5.75 -29.42
N VAL A 250 16.31 -4.77 -28.53
CA VAL A 250 15.73 -4.77 -27.18
C VAL A 250 14.20 -4.67 -27.25
N ALA A 251 13.70 -3.76 -28.10
CA ALA A 251 12.26 -3.59 -28.28
C ALA A 251 11.58 -4.86 -28.81
N ARG A 252 12.17 -5.54 -29.81
CA ARG A 252 11.65 -6.81 -30.34
C ARG A 252 11.73 -7.94 -29.33
N PHE A 253 12.81 -8.06 -28.56
CA PHE A 253 12.95 -9.10 -27.54
C PHE A 253 11.86 -9.01 -26.47
N VAL A 254 11.62 -7.80 -25.92
CA VAL A 254 10.53 -7.62 -24.94
C VAL A 254 9.17 -7.91 -25.56
N ALA A 255 8.91 -7.45 -26.79
CA ALA A 255 7.66 -7.74 -27.51
C ALA A 255 7.46 -9.25 -27.80
N HIS A 256 8.54 -10.01 -28.01
CA HIS A 256 8.50 -11.46 -28.21
C HIS A 256 8.18 -12.21 -26.89
N LEU A 257 8.68 -11.73 -25.74
CA LEU A 257 8.26 -12.22 -24.43
C LEU A 257 6.79 -11.89 -24.14
N THR A 258 6.33 -10.68 -24.45
CA THR A 258 4.95 -10.21 -24.20
C THR A 258 3.96 -10.51 -25.32
N ALA A 259 4.30 -11.40 -26.27
CA ALA A 259 3.38 -11.77 -27.34
C ALA A 259 2.13 -12.43 -26.75
N ARG A 260 0.93 -11.98 -27.16
CA ARG A 260 -0.33 -12.47 -26.58
C ARG A 260 -0.53 -13.97 -26.80
N ALA A 261 -0.39 -14.43 -28.05
CA ALA A 261 -0.47 -15.85 -28.40
C ALA A 261 0.70 -16.63 -27.78
N ILE A 262 0.41 -17.77 -27.15
CA ILE A 262 1.39 -18.54 -26.35
C ILE A 262 2.47 -19.21 -27.21
N ASP A 263 2.11 -19.60 -28.42
CA ASP A 263 2.98 -20.17 -29.46
C ASP A 263 3.82 -19.11 -30.20
N ALA A 264 3.50 -17.82 -30.01
CA ALA A 264 4.27 -16.69 -30.50
C ALA A 264 5.29 -16.15 -29.48
N ARG A 265 5.53 -16.87 -28.37
CA ARG A 265 6.58 -16.60 -27.37
C ARG A 265 7.69 -17.67 -27.45
N PRO A 266 8.90 -17.44 -26.89
CA PRO A 266 9.88 -18.51 -26.73
C PRO A 266 9.30 -19.68 -25.93
N ALA A 267 9.66 -20.92 -26.28
CA ALA A 267 9.04 -22.11 -25.67
C ALA A 267 9.30 -22.25 -24.15
N ASP A 268 10.47 -21.80 -23.68
CA ASP A 268 10.83 -21.74 -22.26
C ASP A 268 11.91 -20.68 -22.00
N ALA A 269 12.31 -20.53 -20.72
CA ALA A 269 13.32 -19.58 -20.30
C ALA A 269 14.74 -19.90 -20.81
N THR A 270 15.05 -21.16 -21.15
CA THR A 270 16.32 -21.54 -21.77
C THR A 270 16.40 -20.98 -23.19
N ALA A 271 15.29 -21.05 -23.94
CA ALA A 271 15.17 -20.43 -25.26
C ALA A 271 15.24 -18.89 -25.17
N ALA A 272 14.49 -18.28 -24.26
CA ALA A 272 14.53 -16.83 -24.03
C ALA A 272 15.93 -16.34 -23.58
N ALA A 273 16.64 -17.11 -22.73
CA ALA A 273 18.01 -16.81 -22.31
C ALA A 273 19.04 -17.01 -23.44
N ALA A 274 18.76 -17.83 -24.46
CA ALA A 274 19.58 -17.89 -25.67
C ALA A 274 19.39 -16.64 -26.52
N GLU A 275 18.14 -16.27 -26.83
CA GLU A 275 17.81 -15.08 -27.60
C GLU A 275 18.33 -13.79 -26.93
N LEU A 276 18.18 -13.66 -25.61
CA LEU A 276 18.70 -12.52 -24.87
C LEU A 276 20.23 -12.40 -24.95
N ARG A 277 20.97 -13.52 -24.89
CA ARG A 277 22.43 -13.50 -25.08
C ARG A 277 22.80 -13.03 -26.49
N ASP A 278 22.00 -13.34 -27.49
CA ASP A 278 22.24 -12.91 -28.87
C ASP A 278 21.94 -11.42 -29.05
N VAL A 279 20.86 -10.92 -28.45
CA VAL A 279 20.57 -9.48 -28.36
C VAL A 279 21.71 -8.74 -27.64
N MET A 280 22.11 -9.19 -26.44
CA MET A 280 23.18 -8.58 -25.64
C MET A 280 24.54 -8.54 -26.37
N ARG A 281 24.83 -9.51 -27.25
CA ARG A 281 26.04 -9.51 -28.10
C ARG A 281 26.00 -8.50 -29.24
N GLY A 282 24.80 -8.06 -29.66
CA GLY A 282 24.61 -7.12 -30.78
C GLY A 282 24.54 -5.64 -30.37
N LEU A 283 24.34 -5.32 -29.09
CA LEU A 283 24.12 -3.93 -28.64
C LEU A 283 25.39 -3.08 -28.65
N SER A 284 25.27 -1.84 -29.14
CA SER A 284 26.32 -0.82 -29.02
C SER A 284 26.48 -0.31 -27.57
N VAL A 285 27.56 0.42 -27.29
CA VAL A 285 27.82 1.00 -25.96
C VAL A 285 26.73 2.02 -25.57
N GLU A 286 26.21 2.76 -26.55
CA GLU A 286 25.11 3.71 -26.42
C GLU A 286 23.80 2.99 -26.12
N ALA A 287 23.49 1.91 -26.86
CA ALA A 287 22.31 1.07 -26.63
C ALA A 287 22.31 0.45 -25.23
N TRP A 288 23.47 0.00 -24.74
CA TRP A 288 23.65 -0.45 -23.35
C TRP A 288 23.39 0.65 -22.32
N GLN A 289 23.84 1.87 -22.60
CA GLN A 289 23.71 3.01 -21.67
C GLN A 289 22.33 3.68 -21.73
N TYR A 290 21.53 3.40 -22.77
CA TYR A 290 20.19 3.99 -22.94
C TYR A 290 19.34 3.85 -21.67
N ARG A 291 18.76 4.99 -21.26
CA ARG A 291 17.73 5.14 -20.25
C ARG A 291 16.74 6.13 -20.84
N ARG A 292 15.42 5.94 -20.65
CA ARG A 292 14.46 6.97 -21.04
C ARG A 292 14.84 8.30 -20.34
N PRO A 293 14.94 9.43 -21.04
CA PRO A 293 15.11 10.72 -20.39
C PRO A 293 14.00 10.94 -19.35
N ALA A 294 14.37 11.56 -18.23
CA ALA A 294 13.38 12.29 -17.45
C ALA A 294 13.09 13.58 -18.23
N GLU A 295 12.02 13.59 -19.02
CA GLU A 295 11.57 14.84 -19.62
C GLU A 295 11.18 15.82 -18.52
N THR A 296 11.31 17.12 -18.79
CA THR A 296 10.79 18.14 -17.88
C THR A 296 9.30 18.30 -18.14
N ASP A 297 8.51 17.33 -17.66
CA ASP A 297 7.07 17.30 -17.95
C ASP A 297 6.32 18.46 -17.27
N ALA A 298 6.28 19.60 -17.97
CA ALA A 298 5.63 20.85 -17.56
C ALA A 298 4.65 21.38 -18.64
N THR A 299 4.57 20.73 -19.80
CA THR A 299 3.74 21.16 -20.94
C THR A 299 2.96 20.03 -21.63
N ALA A 300 3.07 18.79 -21.15
CA ALA A 300 2.38 17.62 -21.73
C ALA A 300 1.80 16.65 -20.68
N HIS A 301 1.81 17.00 -19.38
CA HIS A 301 1.57 16.03 -18.30
C HIS A 301 0.41 16.36 -17.34
N ASP A 302 -0.31 17.47 -17.55
CA ASP A 302 -1.60 17.73 -16.87
C ASP A 302 -2.77 16.88 -17.41
N ALA A 303 -2.52 16.04 -18.43
CA ALA A 303 -3.50 15.12 -19.00
C ALA A 303 -3.27 13.63 -18.63
N ASP A 304 -2.07 13.25 -18.17
CA ASP A 304 -1.65 11.83 -18.09
C ASP A 304 -0.93 11.44 -16.78
N ARG A 305 -0.46 12.41 -15.96
CA ARG A 305 0.08 12.10 -14.61
C ARG A 305 -0.96 11.47 -13.67
N THR A 306 -2.24 11.59 -14.00
CA THR A 306 -3.37 10.93 -13.33
C THR A 306 -3.40 9.42 -13.54
N ALA A 307 -2.67 8.85 -14.50
CA ALA A 307 -2.57 7.40 -14.69
C ALA A 307 -1.39 6.77 -13.91
N GLY A 308 -0.20 7.37 -13.98
CA GLY A 308 1.03 6.79 -13.43
C GLY A 308 1.02 6.57 -11.91
N ALA A 309 0.45 7.50 -11.14
CA ALA A 309 0.34 7.38 -9.69
C ALA A 309 -0.74 6.37 -9.21
N VAL A 310 -1.62 5.93 -10.11
CA VAL A 310 -2.76 5.04 -9.81
C VAL A 310 -2.38 3.57 -9.94
N GLY A 311 -1.32 3.23 -10.68
CA GLY A 311 -0.81 1.84 -10.79
C GLY A 311 -0.37 1.20 -9.47
N ALA A 312 0.00 2.00 -8.46
CA ALA A 312 0.36 1.54 -7.10
C ALA A 312 -0.76 1.76 -6.05
N ARG A 313 -1.87 2.41 -6.45
CA ARG A 313 -3.09 2.64 -5.66
C ARG A 313 -4.29 2.55 -6.61
N LEU A 314 -4.56 1.37 -7.13
CA LEU A 314 -5.54 0.51 -6.48
C LEU A 314 -5.04 -0.92 -6.22
N ALA A 315 -5.73 -1.57 -5.29
CA ALA A 315 -6.10 -2.97 -5.45
C ALA A 315 -7.64 -3.01 -5.32
N GLY A 316 -8.33 -3.09 -6.45
CA GLY A 316 -9.77 -3.33 -6.55
C GLY A 316 -10.71 -2.14 -6.30
N ALA A 317 -11.15 -1.47 -7.38
CA ALA A 317 -12.48 -0.89 -7.48
C ALA A 317 -12.91 -0.86 -8.96
N GLY A 318 -14.02 -1.50 -9.32
CA GLY A 318 -14.48 -1.51 -10.72
C GLY A 318 -15.09 -0.17 -11.13
N LEU A 319 -14.54 0.46 -12.18
CA LEU A 319 -15.12 1.60 -12.89
C LEU A 319 -15.89 1.16 -14.16
N PRO A 320 -16.92 1.91 -14.60
CA PRO A 320 -17.97 1.46 -15.51
C PRO A 320 -17.65 1.66 -17.01
N PRO A 321 -18.46 1.11 -17.93
CA PRO A 321 -18.34 1.37 -19.37
C PRO A 321 -18.56 2.85 -19.75
N ALA A 322 -17.96 3.26 -20.87
CA ALA A 322 -18.15 4.58 -21.46
C ALA A 322 -19.58 4.77 -22.01
N PRO A 323 -20.13 6.00 -22.01
CA PRO A 323 -21.53 6.24 -22.33
C PRO A 323 -21.83 6.17 -23.84
N PRO A 324 -23.08 5.82 -24.23
CA PRO A 324 -23.56 6.03 -25.59
C PRO A 324 -23.65 7.53 -25.92
N ALA A 325 -23.44 7.90 -27.18
CA ALA A 325 -23.53 9.28 -27.62
C ALA A 325 -24.95 9.85 -27.43
N THR A 326 -25.06 10.99 -26.75
CA THR A 326 -26.34 11.60 -26.38
C THR A 326 -27.10 12.14 -27.60
N PRO A 327 -28.41 11.86 -27.76
CA PRO A 327 -29.23 12.48 -28.79
C PRO A 327 -29.35 14.00 -28.61
N GLN A 328 -29.42 14.75 -29.71
CA GLN A 328 -29.82 16.16 -29.66
C GLN A 328 -31.31 16.29 -29.29
N PRO A 329 -31.70 17.29 -28.48
CA PRO A 329 -33.10 17.52 -28.16
C PRO A 329 -33.89 18.02 -29.39
N PRO A 330 -35.15 17.61 -29.58
CA PRO A 330 -35.96 18.05 -30.71
C PRO A 330 -36.37 19.53 -30.57
N THR A 331 -36.09 20.33 -31.59
CA THR A 331 -36.55 21.72 -31.70
C THR A 331 -38.07 21.78 -31.79
N PRO A 332 -38.76 22.69 -31.06
CA PRO A 332 -40.21 22.85 -31.18
C PRO A 332 -40.61 23.43 -32.56
N PRO A 333 -41.81 23.10 -33.08
CA PRO A 333 -42.28 23.60 -34.37
C PRO A 333 -42.81 25.04 -34.27
N GLU A 334 -42.08 25.99 -34.85
CA GLU A 334 -42.58 27.36 -35.06
C GLU A 334 -43.51 27.40 -36.30
N THR A 335 -44.55 28.24 -36.25
CA THR A 335 -45.64 28.27 -37.25
C THR A 335 -45.97 29.71 -37.64
N GLU A 336 -45.73 30.08 -38.90
CA GLU A 336 -46.39 31.15 -39.68
C GLU A 336 -45.72 31.24 -41.09
N PRO A 337 -46.31 31.89 -42.11
CA PRO A 337 -47.72 31.89 -42.53
C PRO A 337 -47.87 31.53 -44.03
N ALA A 338 -49.08 31.58 -44.59
CA ALA A 338 -49.38 31.43 -46.03
C ALA A 338 -49.69 32.80 -46.69
N PRO A 339 -50.07 32.94 -47.99
CA PRO A 339 -50.12 31.97 -49.11
C PRO A 339 -49.55 32.50 -50.47
N ARG A 340 -49.57 31.69 -51.56
CA ARG A 340 -50.36 31.95 -52.81
C ARG A 340 -50.04 31.06 -54.04
N ASP A 341 -51.14 30.55 -54.62
CA ASP A 341 -51.49 30.41 -56.07
C ASP A 341 -50.74 29.46 -57.06
N ALA A 342 -51.53 29.01 -58.05
CA ALA A 342 -51.16 28.48 -59.39
C ALA A 342 -50.78 26.99 -59.63
N ALA A 343 -51.80 26.11 -59.53
CA ALA A 343 -52.39 25.34 -60.66
C ALA A 343 -51.59 24.36 -61.58
N THR A 344 -52.10 23.12 -61.63
CA THR A 344 -52.36 22.23 -62.81
C THR A 344 -51.25 21.52 -63.60
N HIS A 345 -51.67 20.38 -64.22
CA HIS A 345 -51.05 19.61 -65.32
C HIS A 345 -49.78 18.78 -65.00
N ASP A 346 -49.48 17.67 -65.69
CA ASP A 346 -50.31 16.62 -66.35
C ASP A 346 -49.39 15.42 -66.70
N ALA A 347 -49.95 14.32 -67.25
CA ALA A 347 -49.26 13.25 -68.00
C ALA A 347 -48.22 12.39 -67.21
N SER A 348 -48.20 11.04 -67.23
CA SER A 348 -48.07 10.08 -68.35
C SER A 348 -46.83 10.36 -69.23
N ASP A 349 -45.95 9.39 -69.51
CA ASP A 349 -46.24 8.17 -70.28
C ASP A 349 -45.12 7.10 -70.12
N SER A 350 -45.33 5.90 -70.70
CA SER A 350 -44.41 4.83 -71.15
C SER A 350 -43.02 4.60 -70.48
N GLY A 351 -42.52 3.37 -70.31
CA GLY A 351 -42.88 2.06 -70.88
C GLY A 351 -41.60 1.20 -71.05
N THR A 352 -41.58 -0.06 -71.53
CA THR A 352 -42.61 -1.07 -71.82
C THR A 352 -41.88 -2.42 -72.05
N THR A 353 -42.46 -3.56 -71.63
CA THR A 353 -42.03 -4.97 -71.94
C THR A 353 -40.65 -5.43 -71.40
N ASP A 354 -40.35 -6.73 -71.27
CA ASP A 354 -41.09 -7.93 -71.74
C ASP A 354 -41.00 -9.16 -70.78
N SER A 355 -41.96 -10.08 -70.93
CA SER A 355 -41.89 -11.56 -70.88
C SER A 355 -40.87 -12.29 -69.96
N ARG A 356 -41.20 -13.41 -69.26
CA ARG A 356 -42.36 -14.34 -69.38
C ARG A 356 -42.36 -15.40 -68.24
N THR A 357 -43.53 -15.99 -67.93
CA THR A 357 -43.76 -17.46 -67.66
C THR A 357 -42.97 -18.20 -66.54
N THR A 358 -43.53 -19.05 -65.65
CA THR A 358 -44.92 -19.54 -65.41
C THR A 358 -45.01 -20.42 -64.12
N VAL A 359 -46.03 -20.21 -63.28
CA VAL A 359 -46.81 -21.19 -62.43
C VAL A 359 -46.10 -22.13 -61.41
N LEU A 360 -46.26 -21.81 -60.10
CA LEU A 360 -47.00 -22.52 -58.99
C LEU A 360 -47.41 -24.03 -59.14
N PRO A 361 -47.96 -24.70 -58.09
CA PRO A 361 -47.58 -24.83 -56.66
C PRO A 361 -47.66 -26.30 -56.13
N GLN A 362 -47.30 -26.57 -54.85
CA GLN A 362 -48.16 -27.28 -53.82
C GLN A 362 -47.41 -27.74 -52.54
N GLU A 363 -48.21 -28.20 -51.56
CA GLU A 363 -47.93 -28.49 -50.14
C GLU A 363 -47.01 -29.69 -49.81
N ALA A 364 -46.42 -29.67 -48.61
CA ALA A 364 -46.36 -30.82 -47.68
C ALA A 364 -46.11 -30.38 -46.22
N THR A 365 -46.51 -31.18 -45.24
CA THR A 365 -46.38 -30.95 -43.78
C THR A 365 -45.32 -31.87 -43.11
N PRO A 366 -44.92 -31.67 -41.84
CA PRO A 366 -43.66 -32.19 -41.28
C PRO A 366 -43.78 -33.49 -40.43
N PRO A 367 -42.65 -34.10 -40.03
CA PRO A 367 -42.54 -35.04 -38.92
C PRO A 367 -41.90 -34.42 -37.66
N ALA A 368 -41.86 -35.16 -36.54
CA ALA A 368 -41.29 -34.75 -35.26
C ALA A 368 -40.61 -35.91 -34.49
N GLN A 369 -39.77 -35.56 -33.51
CA GLN A 369 -39.29 -36.35 -32.36
C GLN A 369 -38.72 -37.78 -32.55
N ALA A 370 -37.50 -37.98 -32.04
CA ALA A 370 -37.00 -39.26 -31.50
C ALA A 370 -35.96 -38.97 -30.40
N ALA A 371 -35.71 -39.93 -29.50
CA ALA A 371 -34.73 -39.79 -28.41
C ALA A 371 -34.12 -41.14 -28.01
N GLU A 372 -32.80 -41.17 -27.82
CA GLU A 372 -31.97 -42.29 -27.36
C GLU A 372 -30.98 -41.67 -26.34
N THR A 373 -30.74 -42.14 -25.11
CA THR A 373 -30.76 -43.49 -24.50
C THR A 373 -29.54 -44.36 -24.83
N GLU A 374 -28.38 -44.01 -24.28
CA GLU A 374 -27.22 -44.91 -24.16
C GLU A 374 -27.17 -45.62 -22.79
N THR A 375 -26.47 -46.76 -22.72
CA THR A 375 -26.57 -47.73 -21.62
C THR A 375 -25.22 -48.22 -21.10
N LEU A 376 -25.17 -48.56 -19.81
CA LEU A 376 -24.01 -49.15 -19.12
C LEU A 376 -24.03 -50.70 -19.16
N PRO A 377 -22.92 -51.34 -19.58
CA PRO A 377 -22.59 -52.74 -19.27
C PRO A 377 -21.52 -52.85 -18.15
N PRO A 378 -21.33 -54.02 -17.51
CA PRO A 378 -21.41 -54.03 -16.05
C PRO A 378 -20.17 -54.51 -15.26
N THR A 379 -20.29 -54.38 -13.93
CA THR A 379 -19.32 -54.79 -12.91
C THR A 379 -19.09 -56.31 -12.89
N THR A 380 -17.84 -56.73 -12.65
CA THR A 380 -17.51 -58.06 -12.10
C THR A 380 -16.54 -57.89 -10.93
N ALA A 381 -16.65 -58.72 -9.88
CA ALA A 381 -15.76 -58.72 -8.72
C ALA A 381 -15.40 -60.17 -8.35
N ILE A 382 -14.22 -60.40 -7.75
CA ILE A 382 -13.95 -61.45 -6.73
C ILE A 382 -12.50 -61.41 -6.20
N GLU A 383 -12.39 -61.51 -4.87
CA GLU A 383 -11.29 -62.02 -4.03
C GLU A 383 -9.85 -61.43 -4.07
N ALA A 384 -9.01 -61.92 -3.15
CA ALA A 384 -7.70 -61.40 -2.75
C ALA A 384 -6.72 -62.55 -2.42
N GLY A 385 -5.41 -62.34 -2.61
CA GLY A 385 -4.41 -63.30 -2.13
C GLY A 385 -2.94 -63.06 -2.53
N ALA A 386 -2.05 -63.21 -1.55
CA ALA A 386 -0.67 -63.72 -1.62
C ALA A 386 0.42 -63.04 -2.51
N THR A 387 1.27 -62.30 -1.81
CA THR A 387 2.75 -62.18 -1.91
C THR A 387 3.55 -63.12 -2.84
N GLN A 388 4.38 -62.52 -3.71
CA GLN A 388 5.76 -62.89 -4.10
C GLN A 388 6.36 -61.67 -4.84
N VAL A 389 7.52 -61.07 -4.53
CA VAL A 389 8.89 -61.55 -4.23
C VAL A 389 9.60 -62.16 -5.45
N LEU A 390 10.42 -61.33 -6.12
CA LEU A 390 11.59 -61.77 -6.89
C LEU A 390 12.73 -60.73 -6.75
N ALA A 391 13.97 -61.14 -7.02
CA ALA A 391 15.21 -60.45 -6.62
C ALA A 391 15.87 -59.63 -7.78
N PRO A 392 16.90 -58.80 -7.52
CA PRO A 392 17.34 -57.71 -8.42
C PRO A 392 18.60 -58.04 -9.26
N MET A 393 19.21 -56.97 -9.83
CA MET A 393 20.49 -56.84 -10.56
C MET A 393 20.38 -56.70 -12.10
N PRO A 394 21.37 -56.06 -12.79
CA PRO A 394 22.64 -55.49 -12.32
C PRO A 394 22.86 -53.99 -12.63
N GLU A 395 23.87 -53.39 -11.99
CA GLU A 395 24.52 -52.15 -12.46
C GLU A 395 25.46 -52.42 -13.65
N PRO A 396 25.91 -51.35 -14.36
CA PRO A 396 27.34 -51.25 -14.58
C PRO A 396 27.95 -49.82 -14.47
N LYS A 397 28.86 -49.68 -13.50
CA LYS A 397 30.20 -49.05 -13.60
C LYS A 397 30.36 -47.54 -13.84
N GLU A 398 31.32 -46.99 -13.08
CA GLU A 398 31.95 -45.68 -13.26
C GLU A 398 32.66 -45.53 -14.61
N THR A 399 32.84 -44.28 -15.06
CA THR A 399 33.96 -43.87 -15.91
C THR A 399 34.34 -42.43 -15.57
N GLN A 400 35.64 -42.16 -15.43
CA GLN A 400 36.16 -40.87 -14.96
C GLN A 400 36.24 -39.82 -16.09
N ALA A 401 36.35 -38.55 -15.71
CA ALA A 401 36.40 -37.43 -16.64
C ALA A 401 37.68 -37.41 -17.50
N LEU A 402 37.53 -36.93 -18.74
CA LEU A 402 38.63 -36.57 -19.63
C LEU A 402 38.36 -35.18 -20.24
N SER A 403 39.20 -34.21 -19.88
CA SER A 403 39.20 -32.88 -20.49
C SER A 403 40.32 -32.78 -21.52
N LEU A 404 40.00 -32.55 -22.79
CA LEU A 404 40.93 -32.02 -23.80
C LEU A 404 40.21 -31.73 -25.12
N LEU A 405 40.26 -30.47 -25.59
CA LEU A 405 40.92 -30.07 -26.84
C LEU A 405 40.70 -28.58 -27.14
N ASP A 406 41.78 -27.80 -27.16
CA ASP A 406 41.84 -26.44 -27.73
C ASP A 406 42.12 -26.49 -29.25
N PHE A 407 41.49 -25.59 -30.00
CA PHE A 407 41.91 -25.09 -31.33
C PHE A 407 41.18 -23.75 -31.58
N ALA A 408 41.76 -22.70 -32.16
CA ALA A 408 43.15 -22.27 -32.32
C ALA A 408 43.18 -20.74 -32.64
N ASP A 409 44.36 -20.12 -32.61
CA ASP A 409 44.56 -18.65 -32.64
C ASP A 409 45.06 -18.11 -34.01
N GLU A 410 44.71 -16.86 -34.32
CA GLU A 410 45.45 -15.89 -35.17
C GLU A 410 44.72 -14.52 -35.13
N SER A 411 45.37 -13.34 -35.13
CA SER A 411 46.77 -12.91 -34.92
C SER A 411 46.75 -11.35 -34.74
N THR A 412 47.79 -10.55 -34.45
CA THR A 412 49.25 -10.66 -34.23
C THR A 412 49.74 -9.38 -33.46
N LEU A 413 51.06 -9.21 -33.23
CA LEU A 413 51.79 -7.98 -32.80
C LEU A 413 51.76 -7.64 -31.29
N THR A 414 52.87 -7.35 -30.58
CA THR A 414 54.29 -7.13 -31.02
C THR A 414 55.32 -7.46 -29.92
N GLY A 415 56.54 -7.91 -30.29
CA GLY A 415 57.75 -7.98 -29.42
C GLY A 415 57.87 -9.27 -28.58
N GLN A 416 58.77 -10.24 -28.83
CA GLN A 416 60.25 -10.23 -28.94
C GLN A 416 60.97 -9.81 -27.64
N ARG A 417 61.93 -10.57 -27.08
CA ARG A 417 62.58 -11.84 -27.48
C ARG A 417 63.10 -12.63 -26.23
N PRO A 418 63.43 -13.94 -26.32
CA PRO A 418 63.59 -14.84 -25.16
C PRO A 418 65.04 -15.28 -24.86
N ILE A 419 65.25 -15.96 -23.71
CA ILE A 419 66.33 -16.96 -23.55
C ILE A 419 65.95 -18.10 -22.56
N THR A 420 66.11 -19.33 -23.05
CA THR A 420 66.46 -20.63 -22.37
C THR A 420 66.16 -20.83 -20.88
N ASP A 421 65.40 -21.85 -20.44
CA ASP A 421 65.55 -23.33 -20.62
C ASP A 421 66.57 -23.99 -19.67
N ALA A 422 66.06 -24.75 -18.69
CA ALA A 422 66.70 -25.84 -17.95
C ALA A 422 65.68 -26.60 -17.07
N ALA A 423 65.83 -27.92 -16.91
CA ALA A 423 64.92 -28.80 -16.16
C ALA A 423 65.65 -29.55 -14.98
N PRO A 424 65.14 -30.64 -14.33
CA PRO A 424 64.87 -30.57 -12.88
C PRO A 424 65.52 -31.67 -12.00
N ARG A 425 65.38 -31.53 -10.66
CA ARG A 425 65.47 -32.56 -9.57
C ARG A 425 65.02 -31.90 -8.23
N THR A 426 64.02 -32.39 -7.49
CA THR A 426 64.03 -33.45 -6.41
C THR A 426 65.02 -33.15 -5.27
N VAL A 427 64.78 -33.35 -3.96
CA VAL A 427 64.15 -34.49 -3.22
C VAL A 427 63.69 -34.02 -1.78
N GLU A 428 62.72 -34.72 -1.12
CA GLU A 428 62.44 -34.78 0.36
C GLU A 428 62.03 -33.48 1.13
N SER A 429 61.35 -33.47 2.30
CA SER A 429 60.57 -34.50 3.08
C SER A 429 59.64 -33.85 4.15
N ASP A 430 58.48 -34.46 4.43
CA ASP A 430 57.65 -34.29 5.66
C ASP A 430 58.29 -35.06 6.88
N PRO A 431 57.82 -35.04 8.17
CA PRO A 431 56.44 -34.75 8.66
C PRO A 431 56.23 -34.03 10.05
N ALA A 432 54.98 -33.59 10.28
CA ALA A 432 54.13 -33.72 11.50
C ALA A 432 54.35 -32.95 12.86
N MET A 433 53.18 -32.70 13.51
CA MET A 433 52.84 -32.31 14.92
C MET A 433 53.10 -33.43 15.96
N PRO A 434 52.80 -33.35 17.30
CA PRO A 434 52.04 -32.36 18.16
C PRO A 434 52.90 -31.89 19.38
N PRO A 435 52.46 -31.60 20.65
CA PRO A 435 51.14 -31.41 21.32
C PRO A 435 51.06 -30.15 22.26
N ALA A 436 50.29 -30.19 23.37
CA ALA A 436 50.11 -29.16 24.42
C ALA A 436 49.90 -29.78 25.83
N VAL A 437 49.99 -29.02 26.95
CA VAL A 437 49.44 -29.38 28.30
C VAL A 437 49.48 -28.25 29.39
N ALA A 438 48.39 -28.13 30.17
CA ALA A 438 48.17 -27.66 31.57
C ALA A 438 48.72 -26.34 32.21
N THR A 439 48.14 -26.00 33.38
CA THR A 439 48.34 -24.80 34.25
C THR A 439 48.97 -25.13 35.62
N PRO A 440 49.31 -24.13 36.46
CA PRO A 440 48.71 -24.04 37.81
C PRO A 440 48.29 -22.59 38.24
N ASP A 441 48.18 -22.30 39.56
CA ASP A 441 47.16 -21.41 40.18
C ASP A 441 47.67 -20.48 41.33
N ALA A 442 46.77 -19.62 41.86
CA ALA A 442 46.81 -18.76 43.07
C ALA A 442 47.56 -17.40 43.01
N ALA A 443 47.12 -16.26 43.60
CA ALA A 443 45.85 -15.78 44.21
C ALA A 443 45.93 -14.20 44.34
N ALA A 444 45.15 -13.36 45.06
CA ALA A 444 44.06 -13.44 46.05
C ALA A 444 43.31 -12.06 46.20
N SER A 445 42.24 -12.00 47.04
CA SER A 445 41.64 -10.79 47.69
C SER A 445 40.93 -9.69 46.82
N ASN A 446 39.79 -9.06 47.19
CA ASN A 446 38.95 -9.02 48.41
C ASN A 446 37.43 -8.73 48.09
N ALA A 447 36.54 -8.79 49.09
CA ALA A 447 35.08 -8.47 49.04
C ALA A 447 34.72 -7.25 49.97
N ALA A 448 33.49 -6.80 50.29
CA ALA A 448 32.09 -7.31 50.21
C ALA A 448 31.08 -6.11 50.25
N THR A 449 29.90 -6.09 49.59
CA THR A 449 28.53 -6.56 50.01
C THR A 449 27.73 -5.61 50.96
N VAL A 450 26.38 -5.75 51.03
CA VAL A 450 25.36 -5.12 51.96
C VAL A 450 24.70 -3.81 51.45
N ALA A 451 23.40 -3.47 51.65
CA ALA A 451 22.10 -4.19 51.83
C ALA A 451 20.88 -3.20 51.75
N LEU A 452 19.68 -3.56 52.24
CA LEU A 452 18.34 -2.92 52.05
C LEU A 452 17.69 -2.48 53.41
N GLN A 453 16.51 -1.83 53.56
CA GLN A 453 15.39 -1.63 52.62
C GLN A 453 14.57 -0.28 52.69
N PRO A 454 13.72 0.08 53.71
CA PRO A 454 12.47 0.81 53.40
C PRO A 454 12.06 2.01 54.31
N VAL A 455 11.02 2.78 53.90
CA VAL A 455 9.87 3.26 54.74
C VAL A 455 8.80 4.04 53.91
N LYS A 456 7.56 4.14 54.45
CA LYS A 456 6.33 4.83 53.98
C LYS A 456 6.48 6.36 53.76
N GLY A 457 5.57 7.11 53.13
CA GLY A 457 4.28 6.80 52.46
C GLY A 457 3.36 8.05 52.34
N ASP A 458 2.13 7.86 51.83
CA ASP A 458 0.98 8.80 51.75
C ASP A 458 1.05 10.04 50.80
N VAL A 459 -0.04 10.65 50.28
CA VAL A 459 -1.28 10.17 49.60
C VAL A 459 -2.17 11.37 49.12
N ARG A 460 -2.89 11.27 47.97
CA ARG A 460 -3.95 12.20 47.43
C ARG A 460 -3.50 13.65 47.02
N THR A 461 -4.16 14.42 46.12
CA THR A 461 -5.24 14.20 45.10
C THR A 461 -5.27 15.26 43.99
N ASN A 462 -5.88 14.88 42.86
CA ASN A 462 -6.38 15.61 41.67
C ASN A 462 -6.76 17.12 41.74
N ALA A 463 -6.70 17.75 40.54
CA ALA A 463 -7.64 18.74 39.96
C ALA A 463 -7.68 20.19 40.52
N ALA A 464 -8.14 21.21 39.78
CA ALA A 464 -8.21 21.45 38.32
C ALA A 464 -8.58 22.93 38.02
N ALA A 465 -8.48 23.32 36.74
CA ALA A 465 -9.15 24.46 36.08
C ALA A 465 -8.72 25.91 36.42
N ALA A 466 -9.09 26.82 35.52
CA ALA A 466 -8.84 28.27 35.52
C ALA A 466 -10.11 29.06 35.99
N PRO A 467 -10.14 30.42 36.07
CA PRO A 467 -9.97 31.32 34.91
C PRO A 467 -9.27 32.69 35.18
N ARG A 468 -9.19 33.49 34.10
CA ARG A 468 -8.94 34.95 34.00
C ARG A 468 -10.09 35.77 34.67
N PRO A 469 -10.05 37.12 34.89
CA PRO A 469 -9.48 38.13 33.95
C PRO A 469 -9.01 39.55 34.42
N THR A 470 -8.39 40.27 33.46
CA THR A 470 -8.46 41.73 33.12
C THR A 470 -8.16 42.89 34.10
N THR A 471 -7.13 43.67 33.75
CA THR A 471 -7.03 45.17 33.63
C THR A 471 -7.41 46.15 34.77
N SER A 472 -6.52 47.12 35.02
CA SER A 472 -6.86 48.56 34.97
C SER A 472 -5.58 49.43 34.77
N LEU A 473 -5.74 50.75 34.53
CA LEU A 473 -4.69 51.75 34.32
C LEU A 473 -4.54 52.72 35.51
N ALA A 474 -3.41 53.44 35.60
CA ALA A 474 -3.35 54.93 35.57
C ALA A 474 -2.25 55.60 36.43
N ASN A 475 -1.59 56.58 35.78
CA ASN A 475 -0.70 57.67 36.19
C ASN A 475 -0.79 58.25 37.63
N GLY A 476 0.34 58.78 38.14
CA GLY A 476 0.38 59.74 39.26
C GLY A 476 1.77 60.34 39.57
N PHE A 477 1.92 61.67 39.44
CA PHE A 477 3.16 62.43 39.72
C PHE A 477 3.42 62.64 41.24
N GLY A 478 4.68 62.88 41.66
CA GLY A 478 5.00 63.44 42.99
C GLY A 478 6.50 63.51 43.31
N ALA A 479 7.02 64.68 43.75
CA ALA A 479 8.47 64.95 43.83
C ALA A 479 9.03 65.27 45.24
N LYS A 480 10.38 65.13 45.36
CA LYS A 480 11.33 65.84 46.26
C LYS A 480 11.57 65.41 47.74
N ALA A 481 12.85 65.56 48.12
CA ALA A 481 13.45 65.89 49.44
C ALA A 481 13.85 64.76 50.44
N ALA A 482 14.80 65.11 51.34
CA ALA A 482 15.53 64.33 52.38
C ALA A 482 16.08 65.33 53.47
N PRO A 483 16.84 65.01 54.56
CA PRO A 483 17.34 63.73 55.16
C PRO A 483 16.55 63.36 56.46
N PRO A 484 17.03 63.12 57.73
CA PRO A 484 18.35 63.28 58.45
C PRO A 484 19.30 62.05 58.40
N GLN A 485 20.43 61.82 59.12
CA GLN A 485 21.02 62.06 60.48
C GLN A 485 20.49 61.16 61.63
N HIS A 486 21.22 60.76 62.70
CA HIS A 486 22.46 61.27 63.36
C HIS A 486 23.23 60.16 64.16
N LEU A 487 24.26 60.56 64.97
CA LEU A 487 25.11 59.83 65.98
C LEU A 487 26.52 59.38 65.51
N ALA A 488 27.62 59.52 66.26
CA ALA A 488 27.91 60.34 67.47
C ALA A 488 29.43 60.64 67.63
N ALA A 489 29.77 61.86 68.10
CA ALA A 489 30.51 62.21 69.35
C ALA A 489 31.70 61.32 69.84
N GLU A 490 32.79 61.79 70.51
CA GLU A 490 33.36 63.11 70.92
C GLU A 490 34.70 62.84 71.71
N PRO A 491 35.35 63.74 72.52
CA PRO A 491 35.45 65.22 72.52
C PRO A 491 36.90 65.78 72.77
N THR A 492 37.02 67.13 72.73
CA THR A 492 37.87 68.05 73.57
C THR A 492 39.41 67.92 73.68
N ALA A 493 40.20 68.99 73.95
CA ALA A 493 40.02 70.45 73.74
C ALA A 493 41.31 71.27 74.05
N GLN A 494 41.43 72.45 73.40
CA GLN A 494 42.02 73.72 73.89
C GLN A 494 43.49 73.79 74.38
N ALA A 495 44.11 74.97 74.59
CA ALA A 495 44.22 76.19 73.77
C ALA A 495 45.16 77.22 74.47
N ALA A 496 46.26 77.68 73.83
CA ALA A 496 47.00 78.89 74.23
C ALA A 496 48.05 79.34 73.17
N ALA A 497 48.42 80.63 73.23
CA ALA A 497 49.55 81.30 72.57
C ALA A 497 50.00 82.49 73.46
N PRO A 498 51.03 83.33 73.16
CA PRO A 498 51.98 83.34 72.04
C PRO A 498 53.47 83.48 72.46
N GLY A 499 54.44 83.54 71.52
CA GLY A 499 55.84 83.86 71.86
C GLY A 499 56.90 83.93 70.72
N ALA A 500 57.20 85.15 70.25
CA ALA A 500 58.48 85.69 69.73
C ALA A 500 59.42 84.97 68.70
N THR A 501 59.84 85.77 67.70
CA THR A 501 61.19 85.84 67.05
C THR A 501 61.81 84.69 66.22
N THR A 502 61.67 84.78 64.88
CA THR A 502 62.73 84.98 63.82
C THR A 502 64.10 84.26 63.85
N PRO A 503 64.79 83.99 62.68
CA PRO A 503 64.59 84.60 61.35
C PRO A 503 64.63 83.69 60.08
N ARG A 504 64.10 84.25 58.98
CA ARG A 504 64.34 83.97 57.53
C ARG A 504 65.43 82.98 57.10
N LYS A 505 65.08 82.15 56.10
CA LYS A 505 65.59 82.29 54.72
C LYS A 505 64.59 81.77 53.66
N ARG A 506 64.73 82.24 52.41
CA ARG A 506 63.90 81.85 51.25
C ARG A 506 64.50 80.63 50.54
N HIS A 507 63.67 79.78 49.94
CA HIS A 507 63.66 79.39 48.51
C HIS A 507 62.56 78.34 48.31
N GLY A 508 61.75 78.42 47.24
CA GLY A 508 60.61 77.48 47.09
C GLY A 508 59.64 77.66 45.91
N LYS A 509 59.76 78.69 45.06
CA LYS A 509 58.85 78.86 43.90
C LYS A 509 58.89 77.71 42.89
N ALA A 510 60.00 76.97 42.80
CA ALA A 510 60.13 75.79 41.92
C ALA A 510 59.26 74.60 42.39
N ILE A 511 59.22 74.33 43.70
CA ILE A 511 58.51 73.17 44.28
C ILE A 511 57.01 73.29 44.08
N ILE A 512 56.45 74.50 44.24
CA ILE A 512 55.01 74.74 44.01
C ILE A 512 54.65 74.49 42.53
N ILE A 513 55.53 74.83 41.59
CA ILE A 513 55.32 74.58 40.15
C ILE A 513 55.43 73.08 39.84
N THR A 514 56.39 72.35 40.42
CA THR A 514 56.48 70.89 40.21
C THR A 514 55.30 70.15 40.84
N ILE A 515 54.83 70.55 42.03
CA ILE A 515 53.61 70.00 42.65
C ILE A 515 52.37 70.35 41.81
N ALA A 516 52.26 71.57 41.29
CA ALA A 516 51.16 71.95 40.41
C ALA A 516 51.16 71.16 39.09
N VAL A 517 52.32 70.94 38.48
CA VAL A 517 52.47 70.11 37.26
C VAL A 517 52.18 68.63 37.55
N LEU A 518 52.64 68.09 38.69
CA LEU A 518 52.29 66.73 39.10
C LEU A 518 50.80 66.59 39.41
N LEU A 519 50.16 67.61 39.98
CA LEU A 519 48.70 67.63 40.20
C LEU A 519 47.92 67.78 38.90
N THR A 520 48.35 68.60 37.93
CA THR A 520 47.66 68.66 36.62
C THR A 520 47.89 67.42 35.78
N VAL A 521 49.07 66.78 35.85
CA VAL A 521 49.30 65.45 35.26
C VAL A 521 48.48 64.37 35.98
N ALA A 522 48.36 64.40 37.30
CA ALA A 522 47.50 63.46 38.04
C ALA A 522 46.01 63.70 37.80
N LEU A 523 45.57 64.94 37.59
CA LEU A 523 44.20 65.27 37.19
C LEU A 523 43.93 64.99 35.71
N ALA A 524 44.94 65.05 34.83
CA ALA A 524 44.83 64.63 33.44
C ALA A 524 44.85 63.09 33.29
N ALA A 525 45.63 62.39 34.11
CA ALA A 525 45.66 60.93 34.16
C ALA A 525 44.43 60.37 34.89
N GLY A 526 44.02 60.98 36.01
CA GLY A 526 42.79 60.64 36.74
C GLY A 526 41.53 61.03 35.99
N GLY A 527 41.52 62.21 35.35
CA GLY A 527 40.45 62.67 34.46
C GLY A 527 40.41 61.89 33.14
N GLY A 528 41.56 61.46 32.62
CA GLY A 528 41.69 60.59 31.44
C GLY A 528 41.27 59.15 31.72
N GLY A 529 41.64 58.59 32.88
CA GLY A 529 41.18 57.29 33.37
C GLY A 529 39.69 57.31 33.70
N ALA A 530 39.19 58.39 34.32
CA ALA A 530 37.77 58.63 34.49
C ALA A 530 37.08 58.74 33.13
N TRP A 531 37.60 59.51 32.17
CA TRP A 531 37.03 59.59 30.82
C TRP A 531 37.02 58.21 30.15
N TRP A 532 38.10 57.44 30.21
CA TRP A 532 38.20 56.09 29.66
C TRP A 532 37.16 55.12 30.27
N TYR A 533 36.89 55.25 31.58
CA TYR A 533 35.91 54.44 32.32
C TYR A 533 34.46 54.96 32.18
N TYR A 534 34.25 56.27 32.02
CA TYR A 534 32.92 56.90 31.99
C TYR A 534 32.38 57.20 30.57
N ARG A 535 33.25 57.33 29.57
CA ARG A 535 32.91 57.67 28.17
C ARG A 535 33.75 56.98 27.09
N GLY A 536 34.95 56.47 27.40
CA GLY A 536 35.82 55.77 26.45
C GLY A 536 35.63 54.24 26.46
N PRO A 537 36.56 53.49 25.83
CA PRO A 537 36.42 52.04 25.61
C PRO A 537 36.30 51.17 26.88
N GLY A 538 36.69 51.70 28.06
CA GLY A 538 36.46 51.01 29.33
C GLY A 538 34.97 50.90 29.72
N SER A 539 34.09 51.72 29.12
CA SER A 539 32.69 51.88 29.54
C SER A 539 31.68 50.89 28.94
N TYR A 540 32.05 50.12 27.92
CA TYR A 540 31.21 49.16 27.23
C TYR A 540 31.99 47.90 26.84
N TRP A 541 31.29 46.83 26.50
CA TRP A 541 31.81 45.76 25.65
C TRP A 541 31.36 46.00 24.20
N GLU A 542 32.14 45.57 23.22
CA GLU A 542 31.68 45.49 21.83
C GLU A 542 31.27 44.04 21.56
N LEU A 543 30.15 43.79 20.88
CA LEU A 543 29.76 42.43 20.50
C LEU A 543 30.76 41.87 19.47
N PRO A 544 31.42 40.73 19.76
CA PRO A 544 32.39 40.15 18.83
C PRO A 544 31.69 39.70 17.55
N LYS A 545 32.45 39.67 16.44
CA LYS A 545 32.01 39.03 15.21
C LYS A 545 32.00 37.50 15.42
N PRO A 546 30.96 36.77 15.01
CA PRO A 546 31.04 35.32 14.86
C PRO A 546 32.05 34.94 13.76
N ASP A 547 32.88 33.94 14.01
CA ASP A 547 33.91 33.47 13.06
C ASP A 547 33.30 32.77 11.83
N ASP A 548 32.07 32.26 11.98
CA ASP A 548 31.28 31.48 11.03
C ASP A 548 30.30 32.33 10.19
N VAL A 549 30.08 33.61 10.52
CA VAL A 549 29.17 34.49 9.76
C VAL A 549 29.94 35.39 8.78
N ALA A 550 29.58 35.32 7.51
CA ALA A 550 30.06 36.22 6.47
C ALA A 550 29.27 37.54 6.47
N CYS A 551 29.88 38.62 6.96
CA CYS A 551 29.31 39.96 6.87
C CYS A 551 29.54 40.54 5.46
N GLU A 552 28.46 40.88 4.73
CA GLU A 552 28.56 41.70 3.52
C GLU A 552 28.93 43.14 3.87
N THR A 553 29.78 43.78 3.06
CA THR A 553 30.34 45.12 3.33
C THR A 553 29.27 46.22 3.45
N ASP A 554 28.16 46.09 2.71
CA ASP A 554 27.12 47.11 2.57
C ASP A 554 25.87 46.82 3.41
N ARG A 555 25.92 45.84 4.33
CA ARG A 555 24.82 45.51 5.25
C ARG A 555 25.27 45.45 6.71
N ALA A 556 24.37 45.82 7.61
CA ALA A 556 24.63 45.75 9.05
C ALA A 556 24.62 44.29 9.53
N CYS A 557 25.80 43.76 9.86
CA CYS A 557 25.99 42.34 10.15
C CYS A 557 25.26 41.91 11.43
N THR A 558 24.31 40.98 11.28
CA THR A 558 23.54 40.39 12.37
C THR A 558 24.31 39.23 13.02
N LEU A 559 23.78 38.75 14.15
CA LEU A 559 24.25 37.51 14.81
C LEU A 559 23.36 36.31 14.47
N GLU A 560 22.48 36.44 13.47
CA GLU A 560 21.56 35.39 13.02
C GLU A 560 22.31 34.35 12.18
N GLY A 561 21.95 33.08 12.31
CA GLY A 561 22.63 31.96 11.65
C GLY A 561 23.96 31.52 12.29
N ALA A 562 24.53 32.28 13.23
CA ALA A 562 25.76 31.88 13.93
C ALA A 562 25.54 30.65 14.84
N ALA A 563 26.53 29.74 14.90
CA ALA A 563 26.52 28.56 15.75
C ALA A 563 26.64 28.95 17.23
N TRP A 564 25.57 28.79 18.00
CA TRP A 564 25.49 29.27 19.37
C TRP A 564 26.61 28.73 20.26
N LYS A 565 26.95 27.44 20.11
CA LYS A 565 27.99 26.78 20.92
C LYS A 565 29.38 27.44 20.76
N ALA A 566 29.71 27.92 19.55
CA ALA A 566 30.96 28.64 19.31
C ALA A 566 30.86 30.06 19.89
N TYR A 567 29.81 30.80 19.53
CA TYR A 567 29.62 32.19 19.95
C TYR A 567 29.49 32.34 21.49
N GLU A 568 28.85 31.39 22.17
CA GLU A 568 28.76 31.34 23.64
C GLU A 568 30.14 31.27 24.30
N SER A 569 31.12 30.58 23.69
CA SER A 569 32.48 30.53 24.22
C SER A 569 33.17 31.89 24.12
N THR A 570 32.97 32.61 23.01
CA THR A 570 33.48 33.97 22.80
C THR A 570 32.83 34.97 23.76
N LEU A 571 31.52 34.86 24.01
CA LEU A 571 30.82 35.68 25.01
C LEU A 571 31.30 35.42 26.44
N LYS A 572 31.61 34.16 26.79
CA LYS A 572 32.20 33.79 28.10
C LYS A 572 33.60 34.36 28.27
N VAL A 573 34.46 34.25 27.26
CA VAL A 573 35.84 34.79 27.28
C VAL A 573 35.86 36.31 27.36
N THR A 574 34.94 36.99 26.66
CA THR A 574 34.79 38.47 26.71
C THR A 574 34.03 38.99 27.93
N GLY A 575 33.42 38.10 28.72
CA GLY A 575 32.69 38.44 29.94
C GLY A 575 31.37 39.20 29.71
N ILE A 576 30.73 39.02 28.55
CA ILE A 576 29.51 39.74 28.16
C ILE A 576 28.28 39.04 28.77
N PRO A 577 27.41 39.74 29.52
CA PRO A 577 26.24 39.13 30.16
C PRO A 577 25.10 38.85 29.16
N TYR A 578 24.69 37.58 29.05
CA TYR A 578 23.63 37.13 28.16
C TYR A 578 22.53 36.32 28.88
N LYS A 579 21.41 36.10 28.19
CA LYS A 579 20.31 35.19 28.56
C LYS A 579 19.88 34.41 27.32
N THR A 580 19.86 33.10 27.41
CA THR A 580 19.38 32.22 26.34
C THR A 580 17.90 31.88 26.50
N SER A 581 17.24 31.65 25.36
CA SER A 581 15.97 30.93 25.24
C SER A 581 16.00 30.10 23.95
N THR A 582 15.05 29.18 23.78
CA THR A 582 15.01 28.28 22.62
C THR A 582 13.67 28.36 21.91
N ALA A 583 13.68 28.41 20.58
CA ALA A 583 12.48 28.39 19.73
C ALA A 583 12.68 27.47 18.52
N TYR A 584 11.59 26.99 17.93
CA TYR A 584 11.67 26.33 16.62
C TYR A 584 11.86 27.40 15.52
N SER A 585 12.58 27.04 14.45
CA SER A 585 12.74 27.87 13.26
C SER A 585 12.74 27.01 12.02
N ASP A 586 12.03 27.47 10.98
CA ASP A 586 11.93 26.75 9.71
C ASP A 586 13.09 27.08 8.76
N THR A 587 13.85 28.14 9.07
CA THR A 587 14.95 28.69 8.24
C THR A 587 16.34 28.58 8.89
N VAL A 588 16.41 28.32 10.20
CA VAL A 588 17.68 28.31 10.96
C VAL A 588 17.90 26.94 11.59
N GLU A 589 19.02 26.30 11.25
CA GLU A 589 19.40 24.97 11.73
C GLU A 589 19.50 24.88 13.26
N GLU A 590 19.27 23.70 13.83
CA GLU A 590 19.35 23.48 15.28
C GLU A 590 20.70 23.91 15.84
N GLY A 591 20.70 24.51 17.04
CA GLY A 591 21.91 25.02 17.69
C GLY A 591 22.46 26.33 17.13
N HIS A 592 21.87 26.91 16.08
CA HIS A 592 22.24 28.23 15.55
C HIS A 592 21.31 29.33 16.08
N ILE A 593 21.75 30.59 16.03
CA ILE A 593 21.00 31.74 16.55
C ILE A 593 19.87 32.12 15.59
N VAL A 594 18.62 32.06 16.07
CA VAL A 594 17.43 32.54 15.35
C VAL A 594 17.28 34.05 15.49
N LEU A 595 17.56 34.59 16.69
CA LEU A 595 17.45 36.01 16.96
C LEU A 595 18.31 36.40 18.16
N ALA A 596 19.18 37.40 17.99
CA ALA A 596 19.85 38.07 19.09
C ALA A 596 19.27 39.48 19.26
N THR A 597 18.94 39.88 20.50
CA THR A 597 18.45 41.23 20.82
C THR A 597 19.18 41.87 21.99
N LEU A 598 19.42 43.17 21.87
CA LEU A 598 19.98 44.04 22.89
C LEU A 598 18.98 45.19 23.12
N ASP A 599 18.52 45.36 24.35
CA ASP A 599 17.51 46.36 24.76
C ASP A 599 16.27 46.43 23.84
N GLY A 600 15.82 45.27 23.36
CA GLY A 600 14.63 45.12 22.51
C GLY A 600 14.84 45.41 21.02
N LYS A 601 16.09 45.65 20.57
CA LYS A 601 16.47 45.81 19.16
C LYS A 601 17.36 44.65 18.71
N ASN A 602 17.37 44.34 17.42
CA ASN A 602 18.24 43.28 16.88
C ASN A 602 19.71 43.63 17.14
N ALA A 603 20.46 42.68 17.70
CA ALA A 603 21.87 42.84 18.00
C ALA A 603 22.72 42.67 16.73
N GLN A 604 23.73 43.51 16.61
CA GLN A 604 24.64 43.57 15.45
C GLN A 604 26.09 43.44 15.94
N VAL A 605 26.97 42.98 15.05
CA VAL A 605 28.42 42.94 15.31
C VAL A 605 28.94 44.35 15.67
N ALA A 606 29.87 44.45 16.62
CA ALA A 606 30.40 45.68 17.21
C ALA A 606 29.39 46.60 17.92
N ALA A 607 28.11 46.20 18.07
CA ALA A 607 27.17 46.95 18.89
C ALA A 607 27.66 47.03 20.36
N HIS A 608 27.53 48.21 20.96
CA HIS A 608 28.09 48.51 22.28
C HIS A 608 27.13 48.09 23.42
N VAL A 609 27.55 47.14 24.24
CA VAL A 609 26.85 46.68 25.46
C VAL A 609 27.35 47.49 26.65
N SER A 610 26.49 48.22 27.35
CA SER A 610 26.91 49.04 28.50
C SER A 610 27.37 48.20 29.70
N LYS A 611 28.56 48.51 30.25
CA LYS A 611 29.07 47.91 31.50
C LYS A 611 28.45 48.49 32.78
N ARG A 612 27.58 49.51 32.66
CA ARG A 612 27.08 50.31 33.80
C ARG A 612 25.60 50.15 34.11
N HIS A 613 24.82 49.79 33.11
CA HIS A 613 23.43 49.33 33.28
C HIS A 613 23.41 47.80 33.09
N THR A 614 22.24 47.17 33.09
CA THR A 614 22.13 45.69 32.98
C THR A 614 21.51 45.21 31.65
N PRO A 615 21.98 45.66 30.47
CA PRO A 615 21.45 45.20 29.18
C PRO A 615 21.96 43.79 28.88
N THR A 616 21.23 42.77 29.34
CA THR A 616 21.59 41.37 29.05
C THR A 616 21.25 41.04 27.60
N LEU A 617 22.24 40.66 26.80
CA LEU A 617 22.04 40.16 25.44
C LEU A 617 21.09 38.96 25.47
N ARG A 618 19.92 39.06 24.82
CA ARG A 618 18.94 37.97 24.75
C ARG A 618 19.13 37.21 23.45
N VAL A 619 19.40 35.91 23.53
CA VAL A 619 19.67 35.08 22.36
C VAL A 619 18.67 33.93 22.30
N VAL A 620 17.95 33.85 21.18
CA VAL A 620 17.05 32.76 20.83
C VAL A 620 17.82 31.76 19.97
N VAL A 621 18.02 30.56 20.50
CA VAL A 621 18.71 29.46 19.80
C VAL A 621 17.68 28.54 19.16
N SER A 622 17.96 28.07 17.95
CA SER A 622 17.08 27.20 17.19
C SER A 622 17.01 25.81 17.78
N ARG A 623 15.79 25.26 17.83
CA ARG A 623 15.48 23.84 18.07
C ARG A 623 15.29 23.06 16.76
N GLY A 624 15.77 23.62 15.65
CA GLY A 624 15.46 23.17 14.30
C GLY A 624 14.01 23.42 13.91
N VAL A 625 13.60 22.78 12.81
CA VAL A 625 12.23 22.82 12.30
C VAL A 625 11.30 22.09 13.27
N ARG A 626 10.09 22.63 13.50
CA ARG A 626 9.09 21.90 14.29
C ARG A 626 8.65 20.64 13.53
N MET A 627 8.84 19.47 14.13
CA MET A 627 8.28 18.22 13.64
C MET A 627 6.87 17.98 14.21
N ALA A 628 6.03 17.32 13.43
CA ALA A 628 4.69 16.84 13.81
C ALA A 628 4.48 15.42 13.24
N THR A 629 3.54 14.66 13.80
CA THR A 629 3.29 13.25 13.40
C THR A 629 1.84 13.09 12.97
N ILE A 630 1.61 12.45 11.82
CA ILE A 630 0.25 12.14 11.34
C ILE A 630 -0.38 11.11 12.30
N PRO A 631 -1.59 11.34 12.83
CA PRO A 631 -2.26 10.36 13.71
C PRO A 631 -2.40 9.00 13.00
N ALA A 632 -1.91 7.93 13.63
CA ALA A 632 -1.90 6.59 13.01
C ALA A 632 -3.31 6.01 12.78
N ASP A 633 -4.29 6.54 13.51
CA ASP A 633 -5.70 6.17 13.51
C ASP A 633 -6.56 7.04 12.56
N ILE A 634 -5.95 7.97 11.80
CA ILE A 634 -6.67 8.89 10.89
C ILE A 634 -7.44 8.19 9.76
N LEU A 635 -7.17 6.91 9.49
CA LEU A 635 -7.89 6.08 8.52
C LEU A 635 -9.05 5.27 9.13
N ASP A 636 -9.22 5.25 10.46
CA ASP A 636 -10.34 4.55 11.11
C ASP A 636 -11.50 5.53 11.37
N PRO A 637 -12.61 5.48 10.62
CA PRO A 637 -13.74 6.40 10.76
C PRO A 637 -14.46 6.30 12.12
N ASN A 638 -14.17 5.28 12.93
CA ASN A 638 -14.75 5.14 14.27
C ASN A 638 -14.03 5.99 15.32
N THR A 639 -12.81 6.44 15.03
CA THR A 639 -11.95 7.20 15.95
C THR A 639 -12.20 8.70 15.88
N ASP A 640 -11.80 9.44 16.91
CA ASP A 640 -11.96 10.89 16.94
C ASP A 640 -11.04 11.62 15.95
N ASN A 641 -9.98 10.96 15.46
CA ASN A 641 -9.12 11.50 14.42
C ASN A 641 -9.67 11.18 13.01
N GLY A 642 -10.17 9.97 12.76
CA GLY A 642 -10.73 9.58 11.47
C GLY A 642 -12.12 10.16 11.13
N LYS A 643 -12.89 10.60 12.13
CA LYS A 643 -14.16 11.37 11.93
C LYS A 643 -13.95 12.79 11.41
N ALA A 644 -12.79 13.38 11.68
CA ALA A 644 -12.50 14.79 11.38
C ALA A 644 -11.01 14.98 10.97
N PRO A 645 -10.54 14.29 9.92
CA PRO A 645 -9.11 14.13 9.66
C PRO A 645 -8.39 15.45 9.37
N LEU A 646 -9.04 16.38 8.68
CA LEU A 646 -8.48 17.71 8.41
C LEU A 646 -8.24 18.51 9.69
N ASP A 647 -9.08 18.35 10.71
CA ASP A 647 -8.89 19.00 12.01
C ASP A 647 -7.95 18.22 12.93
N ALA A 648 -7.89 16.90 12.81
CA ALA A 648 -6.89 16.06 13.45
C ALA A 648 -5.45 16.45 13.01
N LEU A 649 -5.23 16.72 11.73
CA LEU A 649 -3.95 17.19 11.20
C LEU A 649 -3.56 18.58 11.70
N LYS A 650 -4.51 19.54 11.69
CA LYS A 650 -4.30 20.89 12.26
C LYS A 650 -3.96 20.81 13.76
N LYS A 651 -4.62 19.91 14.50
CA LYS A 651 -4.42 19.64 15.93
C LYS A 651 -3.08 18.95 16.22
N ALA A 652 -2.62 18.04 15.36
CA ALA A 652 -1.26 17.49 15.39
C ALA A 652 -0.19 18.57 15.14
N GLY A 653 -0.57 19.62 14.40
CA GLY A 653 0.20 20.85 14.24
C GLY A 653 0.66 21.12 12.81
N PHE A 654 0.11 20.41 11.82
CA PHE A 654 0.43 20.65 10.41
C PHE A 654 -0.24 21.92 9.88
N THR A 655 0.47 22.63 9.01
CA THR A 655 0.08 23.95 8.47
C THR A 655 -0.20 23.94 6.96
N ASN A 656 0.30 22.96 6.22
CA ASN A 656 0.12 22.81 4.77
C ASN A 656 -0.62 21.51 4.43
N VAL A 657 -1.87 21.41 4.87
CA VAL A 657 -2.76 20.30 4.51
C VAL A 657 -3.52 20.67 3.23
N LYS A 658 -3.40 19.86 2.18
CA LYS A 658 -4.17 19.95 0.95
C LYS A 658 -5.38 19.03 1.06
N HIS A 659 -6.54 19.56 0.73
CA HIS A 659 -7.76 18.79 0.48
C HIS A 659 -8.34 19.30 -0.83
N ASP A 660 -8.64 18.38 -1.74
CA ASP A 660 -9.18 18.67 -3.07
C ASP A 660 -10.48 17.89 -3.24
N GLN A 661 -11.59 18.62 -3.18
CA GLN A 661 -12.95 18.05 -3.27
C GLN A 661 -13.25 17.36 -4.61
N SER A 662 -12.44 17.60 -5.66
CA SER A 662 -12.53 16.85 -6.92
C SER A 662 -11.99 15.42 -6.78
N LYS A 663 -11.03 15.19 -5.87
CA LYS A 663 -10.41 13.88 -5.58
C LYS A 663 -11.19 13.05 -4.56
N ASP A 664 -12.18 13.63 -3.88
CA ASP A 664 -13.05 12.88 -2.95
C ASP A 664 -13.94 11.89 -3.72
N VAL A 665 -14.03 10.63 -3.29
CA VAL A 665 -14.74 9.56 -4.04
C VAL A 665 -15.82 8.91 -3.16
N TYR A 666 -16.91 8.45 -3.78
CA TYR A 666 -17.91 7.63 -3.09
C TYR A 666 -17.30 6.29 -2.63
N SER A 667 -17.74 5.79 -1.48
CA SER A 667 -17.29 4.52 -0.89
C SER A 667 -18.45 3.73 -0.30
N GLU A 668 -18.52 2.44 -0.59
CA GLU A 668 -19.54 1.51 -0.10
C GLU A 668 -19.36 1.17 1.40
N THR A 669 -18.22 1.55 1.99
CA THR A 669 -17.82 1.12 3.34
C THR A 669 -17.37 2.25 4.26
N LEU A 670 -16.99 3.42 3.72
CA LEU A 670 -16.60 4.59 4.51
C LEU A 670 -17.75 5.62 4.53
N PRO A 671 -18.09 6.20 5.69
CA PRO A 671 -19.06 7.27 5.77
C PRO A 671 -18.52 8.57 5.16
N GLU A 672 -19.42 9.49 4.83
CA GLU A 672 -19.07 10.83 4.33
C GLU A 672 -18.10 11.56 5.28
N GLY A 673 -17.06 12.20 4.73
CA GLY A 673 -16.06 12.96 5.47
C GLY A 673 -14.93 12.15 6.11
N ALA A 674 -15.02 10.81 6.11
CA ALA A 674 -13.92 9.94 6.54
C ALA A 674 -12.74 9.99 5.56
N THR A 675 -11.51 9.75 6.04
CA THR A 675 -10.33 9.68 5.17
C THR A 675 -10.41 8.49 4.22
N LEU A 676 -10.48 8.74 2.91
CA LEU A 676 -10.36 7.71 1.88
C LEU A 676 -8.88 7.38 1.62
N SER A 677 -8.03 8.41 1.53
CA SER A 677 -6.58 8.23 1.54
C SER A 677 -5.86 9.49 2.03
N ILE A 678 -4.61 9.29 2.47
CA ILE A 678 -3.69 10.34 2.87
C ILE A 678 -2.32 10.08 2.24
N SER A 679 -1.52 11.14 2.09
CA SER A 679 -0.10 11.07 1.74
C SER A 679 0.65 12.23 2.41
N PRO A 680 1.79 12.01 3.09
CA PRO A 680 2.39 10.71 3.40
C PRO A 680 1.57 9.85 4.38
N ASP A 681 2.01 8.62 4.63
CA ASP A 681 1.24 7.62 5.37
C ASP A 681 1.00 7.96 6.87
N PRO A 682 -0.06 7.41 7.50
CA PRO A 682 -0.32 7.58 8.93
C PRO A 682 0.85 7.16 9.81
N GLY A 683 1.07 7.86 10.92
CA GLY A 683 2.20 7.62 11.82
C GLY A 683 3.54 8.18 11.35
N THR A 684 3.66 8.71 10.12
CA THR A 684 4.88 9.38 9.67
C THR A 684 5.11 10.70 10.43
N THR A 685 6.38 10.97 10.77
CA THR A 685 6.81 12.21 11.43
C THR A 685 7.50 13.12 10.41
N LEU A 686 6.92 14.29 10.18
CA LEU A 686 7.27 15.22 9.12
C LEU A 686 7.49 16.63 9.68
N LYS A 687 8.04 17.55 8.88
CA LYS A 687 8.08 18.98 9.22
C LYS A 687 6.64 19.52 9.29
N HIS A 688 6.35 20.44 10.22
CA HIS A 688 4.99 20.99 10.39
C HIS A 688 4.45 21.76 9.17
N ASN A 689 5.34 22.19 8.27
CA ASN A 689 5.04 22.83 7.00
C ASN A 689 5.17 21.89 5.78
N ALA A 690 5.41 20.59 6.00
CA ALA A 690 5.37 19.60 4.93
C ALA A 690 3.96 19.54 4.32
N GLU A 691 3.91 19.28 3.02
CA GLU A 691 2.65 19.09 2.29
C GLU A 691 2.03 17.74 2.68
N ILE A 692 0.73 17.73 2.97
CA ILE A 692 -0.05 16.52 3.23
C ILE A 692 -1.29 16.55 2.35
N ASP A 693 -1.38 15.65 1.38
CA ASP A 693 -2.58 15.43 0.57
C ASP A 693 -3.57 14.54 1.33
N VAL A 694 -4.83 14.98 1.37
CA VAL A 694 -5.96 14.23 1.92
C VAL A 694 -7.07 14.14 0.87
N ALA A 695 -7.60 12.93 0.68
CA ALA A 695 -8.85 12.69 -0.04
C ALA A 695 -9.86 12.05 0.92
N LEU A 696 -11.10 12.54 0.91
CA LEU A 696 -12.18 12.08 1.77
C LEU A 696 -13.17 11.21 1.01
N SER A 697 -13.96 10.44 1.76
CA SER A 697 -15.11 9.75 1.20
C SER A 697 -16.31 10.68 1.05
N LYS A 698 -17.01 10.58 -0.08
CA LYS A 698 -18.34 11.17 -0.30
C LYS A 698 -19.48 10.28 0.24
N GLY A 699 -19.16 9.26 1.04
CA GLY A 699 -20.11 8.23 1.50
C GLY A 699 -20.53 7.26 0.38
N PRO A 700 -21.48 6.36 0.65
CA PRO A 700 -22.08 5.50 -0.37
C PRO A 700 -22.75 6.31 -1.49
N MET A 701 -22.53 5.96 -2.75
CA MET A 701 -23.10 6.71 -3.88
C MET A 701 -24.63 6.59 -3.89
N PRO A 702 -25.39 7.70 -4.02
CA PRO A 702 -26.83 7.64 -4.16
C PRO A 702 -27.24 7.05 -5.51
N VAL A 703 -28.19 6.12 -5.47
CA VAL A 703 -28.82 5.46 -6.61
C VAL A 703 -30.34 5.57 -6.50
N THR A 704 -31.07 5.17 -7.55
CA THR A 704 -32.54 5.25 -7.61
C THR A 704 -33.11 3.85 -7.82
N MET A 705 -34.06 3.45 -6.98
CA MET A 705 -34.67 2.11 -7.01
C MET A 705 -35.37 1.83 -8.36
N PRO A 706 -34.96 0.81 -9.14
CA PRO A 706 -35.51 0.54 -10.46
C PRO A 706 -36.86 -0.18 -10.40
N ASP A 707 -37.62 -0.08 -11.49
CA ASP A 707 -38.93 -0.74 -11.63
C ASP A 707 -38.75 -2.23 -11.97
N ILE A 708 -38.65 -3.07 -10.93
CA ILE A 708 -38.40 -4.53 -11.03
C ILE A 708 -39.65 -5.41 -10.90
N VAL A 709 -40.79 -4.86 -10.50
CA VAL A 709 -42.01 -5.64 -10.25
C VAL A 709 -42.56 -6.20 -11.56
N GLY A 710 -42.92 -7.49 -11.58
CA GLY A 710 -43.36 -8.19 -12.79
C GLY A 710 -42.25 -8.60 -13.78
N ARG A 711 -40.98 -8.20 -13.56
CA ARG A 711 -39.83 -8.75 -14.30
C ARG A 711 -39.49 -10.15 -13.84
N THR A 712 -38.70 -10.88 -14.62
CA THR A 712 -38.09 -12.15 -14.17
C THR A 712 -37.07 -11.92 -13.05
N LYS A 713 -36.80 -12.97 -12.27
CA LYS A 713 -35.78 -12.99 -11.21
C LYS A 713 -34.42 -12.54 -11.71
N ASP A 714 -34.02 -12.97 -12.91
CA ASP A 714 -32.68 -12.71 -13.45
C ASP A 714 -32.53 -11.26 -13.96
N GLU A 715 -33.57 -10.72 -14.62
CA GLU A 715 -33.64 -9.30 -14.98
C GLU A 715 -33.64 -8.38 -13.74
N ALA A 716 -34.38 -8.77 -12.69
CA ALA A 716 -34.45 -8.04 -11.43
C ALA A 716 -33.14 -8.11 -10.65
N ALA A 717 -32.45 -9.27 -10.66
CA ALA A 717 -31.14 -9.42 -10.05
C ALA A 717 -30.10 -8.54 -10.74
N THR A 718 -30.05 -8.58 -12.08
CA THR A 718 -29.15 -7.73 -12.89
C THR A 718 -29.36 -6.25 -12.58
N ALA A 719 -30.63 -5.80 -12.60
CA ALA A 719 -30.97 -4.40 -12.36
C ALA A 719 -30.67 -3.89 -10.92
N LEU A 720 -30.51 -4.79 -9.95
CA LEU A 720 -30.08 -4.45 -8.59
C LEU A 720 -28.55 -4.51 -8.43
N ASP A 721 -27.89 -5.47 -9.07
CA ASP A 721 -26.43 -5.63 -9.06
C ASP A 721 -25.72 -4.50 -9.82
N ASP A 722 -26.27 -4.06 -10.96
CA ASP A 722 -25.85 -2.84 -11.70
C ASP A 722 -25.84 -1.58 -10.81
N LEU A 723 -26.68 -1.55 -9.77
CA LEU A 723 -26.80 -0.47 -8.80
C LEU A 723 -26.15 -0.78 -7.45
N LYS A 724 -25.48 -1.93 -7.32
CA LYS A 724 -24.84 -2.45 -6.09
C LYS A 724 -25.79 -2.55 -4.89
N LEU A 725 -27.06 -2.88 -5.13
CA LEU A 725 -28.08 -3.08 -4.09
C LEU A 725 -28.14 -4.55 -3.67
N LYS A 726 -28.21 -4.80 -2.35
CA LYS A 726 -28.21 -6.16 -1.79
C LYS A 726 -29.62 -6.76 -1.83
N ALA A 727 -29.88 -7.60 -2.82
CA ALA A 727 -31.16 -8.28 -2.98
C ALA A 727 -31.32 -9.48 -2.02
N ASN A 728 -32.24 -9.39 -1.06
CA ASN A 728 -32.68 -10.50 -0.22
C ASN A 728 -33.86 -11.20 -0.90
N TRP A 729 -33.69 -12.45 -1.35
CA TRP A 729 -34.71 -13.16 -2.12
C TRP A 729 -35.60 -14.04 -1.24
N SER A 730 -36.92 -13.86 -1.35
CA SER A 730 -37.93 -14.78 -0.84
C SER A 730 -38.84 -15.27 -1.97
N GLU A 731 -39.65 -16.30 -1.71
CA GLU A 731 -40.49 -16.91 -2.75
C GLU A 731 -41.88 -17.30 -2.20
N GLU A 732 -42.94 -16.77 -2.81
CA GLU A 732 -44.34 -16.97 -2.42
C GLU A 732 -45.19 -17.50 -3.60
N TYR A 733 -46.32 -18.12 -3.31
CA TYR A 733 -47.29 -18.51 -4.35
C TYR A 733 -48.12 -17.29 -4.78
N SER A 734 -48.39 -17.17 -6.09
CA SER A 734 -49.24 -16.12 -6.65
C SER A 734 -50.13 -16.67 -7.75
N ASP A 735 -51.44 -16.49 -7.58
CA ASP A 735 -52.44 -16.88 -8.58
C ASP A 735 -52.50 -15.93 -9.79
N THR A 736 -51.77 -14.80 -9.74
CA THR A 736 -51.81 -13.73 -10.75
C THR A 736 -50.46 -13.42 -11.40
N ILE A 737 -49.34 -13.75 -10.76
CA ILE A 737 -47.98 -13.53 -11.29
C ILE A 737 -47.36 -14.87 -11.68
N GLU A 738 -46.89 -15.00 -12.91
CA GLU A 738 -46.26 -16.22 -13.43
C GLU A 738 -45.02 -16.62 -12.63
N SER A 739 -44.74 -17.93 -12.54
CA SER A 739 -43.59 -18.45 -11.81
C SER A 739 -42.26 -17.87 -12.33
N GLY A 740 -41.38 -17.48 -11.42
CA GLY A 740 -40.09 -16.86 -11.73
C GLY A 740 -40.13 -15.34 -11.91
N LYS A 741 -41.30 -14.68 -11.80
CA LYS A 741 -41.42 -13.21 -11.83
C LYS A 741 -41.57 -12.59 -10.44
N VAL A 742 -41.09 -11.36 -10.27
CA VAL A 742 -41.16 -10.59 -9.02
C VAL A 742 -42.60 -10.18 -8.71
N ILE A 743 -43.09 -10.56 -7.53
CA ILE A 743 -44.39 -10.15 -6.96
C ILE A 743 -44.28 -8.74 -6.36
N SER A 744 -43.24 -8.50 -5.54
CA SER A 744 -43.10 -7.28 -4.74
C SER A 744 -41.66 -7.02 -4.31
N SER A 745 -41.43 -5.80 -3.81
CA SER A 745 -40.16 -5.29 -3.30
C SER A 745 -40.44 -4.52 -2.00
N SER A 746 -39.55 -4.60 -1.00
CA SER A 746 -39.67 -3.80 0.23
C SER A 746 -39.39 -2.31 0.03
N VAL A 747 -38.71 -1.94 -1.07
CA VAL A 747 -38.51 -0.55 -1.51
C VAL A 747 -39.32 -0.27 -2.77
N ALA A 748 -40.08 0.83 -2.79
CA ALA A 748 -40.81 1.28 -3.96
C ALA A 748 -39.86 1.85 -5.03
N LYS A 749 -40.22 1.72 -6.31
CA LYS A 749 -39.46 2.35 -7.40
C LYS A 749 -39.32 3.86 -7.23
N ASP A 750 -38.35 4.44 -7.89
CA ASP A 750 -38.01 5.88 -7.87
C ASP A 750 -37.58 6.39 -6.47
N THR A 751 -37.50 5.52 -5.44
CA THR A 751 -36.94 5.83 -4.11
C THR A 751 -35.42 6.00 -4.19
N GLN A 752 -34.90 7.02 -3.51
CA GLN A 752 -33.46 7.21 -3.34
C GLN A 752 -32.90 6.16 -2.36
N LEU A 753 -31.92 5.39 -2.82
CA LEU A 753 -31.11 4.45 -2.03
C LEU A 753 -29.62 4.80 -2.20
N HIS A 754 -28.73 4.06 -1.56
CA HIS A 754 -27.29 4.15 -1.78
C HIS A 754 -26.67 2.77 -2.02
N TRP A 755 -25.46 2.74 -2.59
CA TRP A 755 -24.70 1.50 -2.75
C TRP A 755 -24.61 0.70 -1.45
N GLY A 756 -24.92 -0.59 -1.52
CA GLY A 756 -24.91 -1.50 -0.37
C GLY A 756 -26.16 -1.48 0.50
N ASP A 757 -27.16 -0.63 0.24
CA ASP A 757 -28.49 -0.75 0.85
C ASP A 757 -29.14 -2.09 0.47
N SER A 758 -30.03 -2.60 1.33
CA SER A 758 -30.67 -3.91 1.16
C SER A 758 -32.13 -3.78 0.75
N VAL A 759 -32.56 -4.62 -0.19
CA VAL A 759 -33.93 -4.66 -0.72
C VAL A 759 -34.42 -6.09 -0.67
N ASP A 760 -35.59 -6.31 -0.07
CA ASP A 760 -36.22 -7.63 0.01
C ASP A 760 -37.17 -7.81 -1.17
N VAL A 761 -36.98 -8.88 -1.95
CA VAL A 761 -37.66 -9.11 -3.22
C VAL A 761 -38.35 -10.47 -3.19
N VAL A 762 -39.67 -10.45 -3.39
CA VAL A 762 -40.52 -11.65 -3.36
C VAL A 762 -40.76 -12.15 -4.79
N VAL A 763 -40.41 -13.40 -5.07
CA VAL A 763 -40.58 -14.03 -6.40
C VAL A 763 -41.73 -15.03 -6.38
N SER A 764 -42.49 -15.08 -7.47
CA SER A 764 -43.61 -16.01 -7.64
C SER A 764 -43.15 -17.45 -7.90
N LYS A 765 -43.79 -18.40 -7.20
CA LYS A 765 -43.78 -19.83 -7.51
C LYS A 765 -44.88 -20.25 -8.49
N GLY A 766 -45.62 -19.27 -9.04
CA GLY A 766 -46.90 -19.50 -9.70
C GLY A 766 -48.03 -19.81 -8.69
N PRO A 767 -49.19 -20.27 -9.18
CA PRO A 767 -50.32 -20.62 -8.32
C PRO A 767 -50.02 -21.86 -7.48
N GLU A 768 -50.58 -21.91 -6.27
CA GLU A 768 -50.43 -23.07 -5.39
C GLU A 768 -51.19 -24.28 -5.96
N MET A 769 -50.47 -25.35 -6.33
CA MET A 769 -51.05 -26.56 -6.93
C MET A 769 -51.15 -27.69 -5.91
N VAL A 770 -52.35 -28.28 -5.77
CA VAL A 770 -52.59 -29.47 -4.93
C VAL A 770 -53.07 -30.65 -5.77
N THR A 771 -52.62 -31.85 -5.42
CA THR A 771 -53.11 -33.10 -6.02
C THR A 771 -54.36 -33.55 -5.29
N ILE A 772 -55.45 -33.78 -6.02
CA ILE A 772 -56.72 -34.25 -5.46
C ILE A 772 -56.55 -35.69 -4.93
N PRO A 773 -56.73 -35.96 -3.63
CA PRO A 773 -56.69 -37.31 -3.09
C PRO A 773 -57.95 -38.10 -3.47
N ASP A 774 -57.86 -39.43 -3.46
CA ASP A 774 -59.05 -40.27 -3.52
C ASP A 774 -59.78 -40.22 -2.17
N VAL A 775 -61.02 -39.72 -2.20
CA VAL A 775 -61.94 -39.69 -1.05
C VAL A 775 -63.21 -40.50 -1.33
N ARG A 776 -63.28 -41.22 -2.46
CA ARG A 776 -64.36 -42.17 -2.74
C ARG A 776 -64.37 -43.29 -1.70
N GLY A 777 -65.55 -43.72 -1.27
CA GLY A 777 -65.72 -44.71 -0.21
C GLY A 777 -65.52 -44.20 1.22
N LYS A 778 -65.12 -42.93 1.42
CA LYS A 778 -65.15 -42.26 2.75
C LYS A 778 -66.53 -41.65 3.02
N THR A 779 -66.82 -41.35 4.28
CA THR A 779 -67.98 -40.53 4.63
C THR A 779 -67.82 -39.10 4.09
N TYR A 780 -68.94 -38.38 3.91
CA TYR A 780 -68.90 -36.98 3.47
C TYR A 780 -68.03 -36.10 4.38
N ASP A 781 -68.15 -36.24 5.70
CA ASP A 781 -67.46 -35.37 6.66
C ASP A 781 -65.94 -35.62 6.68
N GLU A 782 -65.51 -36.89 6.57
CA GLU A 782 -64.09 -37.24 6.43
C GLU A 782 -63.52 -36.75 5.10
N ALA A 783 -64.28 -36.89 4.01
CA ALA A 783 -63.89 -36.42 2.68
C ALA A 783 -63.78 -34.88 2.63
N SER A 784 -64.77 -34.18 3.18
CA SER A 784 -64.80 -32.72 3.26
C SER A 784 -63.60 -32.21 4.06
N LYS A 785 -63.37 -32.76 5.25
CA LYS A 785 -62.22 -32.45 6.11
C LYS A 785 -60.87 -32.77 5.44
N THR A 786 -60.78 -33.84 4.65
CA THR A 786 -59.56 -34.18 3.89
C THR A 786 -59.24 -33.13 2.83
N LEU A 787 -60.25 -32.62 2.11
CA LEU A 787 -60.08 -31.66 1.01
C LEU A 787 -59.95 -30.21 1.50
N GLU A 788 -60.69 -29.83 2.55
CA GLU A 788 -60.57 -28.51 3.19
C GLU A 788 -59.19 -28.30 3.83
N ALA A 789 -58.56 -29.37 4.33
CA ALA A 789 -57.18 -29.36 4.81
C ALA A 789 -56.13 -29.12 3.71
N LEU A 790 -56.49 -29.33 2.43
CA LEU A 790 -55.70 -28.95 1.25
C LEU A 790 -56.06 -27.56 0.73
N GLY A 791 -56.70 -26.73 1.55
CA GLY A 791 -57.09 -25.35 1.20
C GLY A 791 -58.32 -25.23 0.31
N LEU A 792 -58.84 -26.32 -0.25
CA LEU A 792 -59.95 -26.33 -1.21
C LEU A 792 -61.30 -25.96 -0.56
N GLN A 793 -62.33 -25.78 -1.39
CA GLN A 793 -63.74 -25.69 -0.98
C GLN A 793 -64.49 -26.93 -1.43
N VAL A 794 -65.44 -27.40 -0.62
CA VAL A 794 -66.18 -28.64 -0.90
C VAL A 794 -67.67 -28.35 -1.09
N LYS A 795 -68.27 -29.00 -2.08
CA LYS A 795 -69.70 -28.87 -2.42
C LYS A 795 -70.37 -30.25 -2.43
N LYS A 796 -71.31 -30.46 -1.51
CA LYS A 796 -72.16 -31.66 -1.49
C LYS A 796 -73.15 -31.67 -2.65
N SER A 797 -73.32 -32.83 -3.28
CA SER A 797 -74.34 -33.12 -4.29
C SER A 797 -75.00 -34.45 -3.97
N ALA A 798 -76.33 -34.50 -3.96
CA ALA A 798 -77.12 -35.67 -3.56
C ALA A 798 -78.33 -35.89 -4.51
N PRO A 799 -78.11 -36.12 -5.82
CA PRO A 799 -79.16 -36.07 -6.84
C PRO A 799 -80.18 -37.22 -6.78
N LEU A 800 -79.92 -38.25 -5.96
CA LEU A 800 -80.79 -39.42 -5.74
C LEU A 800 -81.22 -39.56 -4.27
N GLY A 801 -80.96 -38.54 -3.45
CA GLY A 801 -80.95 -38.65 -1.99
C GLY A 801 -79.54 -38.90 -1.43
N ASP A 802 -79.45 -38.95 -0.11
CA ASP A 802 -78.22 -39.17 0.67
C ASP A 802 -78.54 -40.21 1.75
N VAL A 803 -78.43 -41.48 1.39
CA VAL A 803 -78.93 -42.65 2.15
C VAL A 803 -77.78 -43.44 2.77
N THR A 804 -76.56 -43.37 2.20
CA THR A 804 -75.36 -44.05 2.70
C THR A 804 -74.29 -43.10 3.24
N HIS A 805 -74.46 -41.78 3.11
CA HIS A 805 -73.54 -40.73 3.57
C HIS A 805 -72.10 -40.86 3.05
N THR A 806 -71.91 -41.66 1.99
CA THR A 806 -70.62 -42.08 1.47
C THR A 806 -70.37 -41.44 0.10
N VAL A 807 -69.15 -40.94 -0.12
CA VAL A 807 -68.76 -40.34 -1.40
C VAL A 807 -68.63 -41.43 -2.47
N ARG A 808 -69.43 -41.35 -3.53
CA ARG A 808 -69.40 -42.30 -4.65
C ARG A 808 -68.70 -41.74 -5.88
N LEU A 809 -68.80 -40.43 -6.12
CA LEU A 809 -68.07 -39.70 -7.15
C LEU A 809 -67.50 -38.42 -6.56
N GLN A 810 -66.35 -38.01 -7.09
CA GLN A 810 -65.74 -36.70 -6.83
C GLN A 810 -65.40 -36.05 -8.17
N SER A 811 -65.42 -34.73 -8.23
CA SER A 811 -64.93 -33.95 -9.37
C SER A 811 -64.24 -32.70 -8.82
N PRO A 812 -62.94 -32.45 -9.09
CA PRO A 812 -62.06 -33.17 -10.02
C PRO A 812 -61.71 -34.60 -9.61
N ASP A 813 -61.15 -35.38 -10.54
CA ASP A 813 -60.83 -36.80 -10.34
C ASP A 813 -59.61 -37.03 -9.42
N PRO A 814 -59.49 -38.20 -8.76
CA PRO A 814 -58.32 -38.54 -7.96
C PRO A 814 -57.03 -38.50 -8.78
N GLY A 815 -55.97 -37.94 -8.20
CA GLY A 815 -54.66 -37.78 -8.85
C GLY A 815 -54.55 -36.57 -9.78
N GLN A 816 -55.65 -35.88 -10.08
CA GLN A 816 -55.62 -34.63 -10.85
C GLN A 816 -55.00 -33.51 -10.01
N GLN A 817 -54.10 -32.71 -10.60
CA GLN A 817 -53.63 -31.47 -9.99
C GLN A 817 -54.61 -30.32 -10.28
N VAL A 818 -54.90 -29.50 -9.28
CA VAL A 818 -55.65 -28.24 -9.42
C VAL A 818 -55.00 -27.13 -8.60
N ARG A 819 -55.23 -25.88 -9.02
CA ARG A 819 -54.89 -24.71 -8.20
C ARG A 819 -55.74 -24.72 -6.92
N VAL A 820 -55.18 -24.35 -5.76
CA VAL A 820 -55.94 -24.15 -4.51
C VAL A 820 -56.97 -23.03 -4.68
N ARG A 821 -56.67 -22.03 -5.51
CA ARG A 821 -57.53 -20.89 -5.83
C ARG A 821 -57.74 -20.67 -7.33
N ASP A 822 -58.82 -19.98 -7.69
CA ASP A 822 -59.03 -19.45 -9.03
C ASP A 822 -58.27 -18.11 -9.23
N GLU A 823 -58.29 -17.60 -10.46
CA GLU A 823 -57.64 -16.33 -10.88
C GLU A 823 -58.27 -15.07 -10.25
N LYS A 824 -59.26 -15.26 -9.37
CA LYS A 824 -59.94 -14.21 -8.58
C LYS A 824 -59.76 -14.44 -7.07
N GLY A 825 -58.89 -15.38 -6.68
CA GLY A 825 -58.56 -15.72 -5.30
C GLY A 825 -59.58 -16.58 -4.56
N ASN A 826 -60.67 -17.02 -5.20
CA ASN A 826 -61.66 -17.91 -4.59
C ASN A 826 -61.10 -19.32 -4.49
N LYS A 827 -61.44 -20.07 -3.43
CA LYS A 827 -61.05 -21.48 -3.31
C LYS A 827 -61.62 -22.32 -4.45
N THR A 828 -60.80 -23.20 -5.04
CA THR A 828 -61.27 -24.18 -6.04
C THR A 828 -62.29 -25.13 -5.42
N VAL A 829 -63.42 -25.32 -6.10
CA VAL A 829 -64.56 -26.10 -5.57
C VAL A 829 -64.52 -27.55 -6.05
N VAL A 830 -64.29 -28.49 -5.13
CA VAL A 830 -64.47 -29.93 -5.36
C VAL A 830 -65.91 -30.31 -5.09
N THR A 831 -66.59 -30.92 -6.06
CA THR A 831 -67.94 -31.45 -5.89
C THR A 831 -67.89 -32.92 -5.48
N LEU A 832 -68.49 -33.25 -4.34
CA LEU A 832 -68.64 -34.62 -3.85
C LEU A 832 -70.08 -35.09 -4.06
N THR A 833 -70.26 -36.15 -4.84
CA THR A 833 -71.56 -36.80 -5.01
C THR A 833 -71.71 -37.93 -4.01
N VAL A 834 -72.67 -37.78 -3.10
CA VAL A 834 -73.13 -38.81 -2.17
C VAL A 834 -74.40 -39.48 -2.67
N VAL A 835 -74.68 -40.66 -2.11
CA VAL A 835 -75.91 -41.46 -2.30
C VAL A 835 -76.23 -42.21 -1.02
#